data_AF-A0A5J4X4M4-F1
#
_entry.id   AF-A0A5J4X4M4-F1
#
_cell.length_a   1.000
_cell.length_b   1.000
_cell.length_c   1.000
_cell.angle_alpha   90.00
_cell.angle_beta   90.00
_cell.angle_gamma   90.00
#
_symmetry.space_group_name_H-M   'P 1'
#
loop_
_entity.id
_entity.type
_entity.pdbx_description
1 polymer ?
#
loop_
_entity_poly.entity_id
_entity_poly.type
_entity_poly.pdbx_seq_one_letter_code
_entity_poly.pdbx_strand_id
1 'polypeptide(L)'
;MKQIRKNLNKSAKGINEKELDDERKKNYDLEIKLKDYENKVNALQLLYDQLKADKEARDKEFDNEQKKNQELDNKLKALQAEYDKLKTADDKLKKDLDNQKKKYKELEAKQKALQDQYDQLKLADEQLKKELEAERLKSSDLQKKMNILQSKYDELQAITKKIEQEFDDLHNQFEQQTQKFCALYAENDNLKQDLLKSEKDNDDLKKKNKELTQKMIVLQAEYDKLKAQFEQNEKELNEESEKNSELDKQYKALRSENDQLKVEFENEQKKNSELESKVKSLQGELDESRNAKEACDKEIDELKKKYKNLKEKQDQLKSDYDQLKADQLKTFQENEDLKKQLDEFQKENEERLNAIKIANQKDLEEQKRKFLEKEQKHIQKENKKREQEFLDLKNSFTEQLQAEKDKLKDTSKEKDKMSSKMSALEAEIEQLKLALANLKTAMNDLDGANVLGKYEKLKWFGAPDLMDIQYIRILLAAAKYIDPTRSLFKLALDLMRKEAPNVEPKIKLLICKARVFEDLSQILEGNWASFTGEVVCTIVDGLLKDNKEGLEHVLTSKMINGLKKVLSVEHSKIKRVHIAALARVVICGSDEQREELYKMNVLPSLVSQFTHSDKHVVDDAVVAVNNLALSGARHADPEAKHPWLEIMNKNGLDGVSQLFRIFNNPEDVNTKRNAAICIGRLYKALPLPTAYRVVIPCLQDLSIGPEKILAWNSVGTLGYLAINESNHVDIIKNDFIPKVINNLNNKVEGLIHYTLTFLLTLSKNGTSATRTLVKKNVPLPRIKALSTHPDENVMTSAQSLLTHLK
;
A
#
# COMPACT_ATOMS: atom_id res chain seq x y z
N MET A 1 229.24 -15.92 -28.87
CA MET A 1 230.35 -15.41 -28.02
C MET A 1 230.59 -16.42 -26.92
N LYS A 2 231.56 -17.32 -27.10
CA LYS A 2 232.97 -17.19 -26.66
C LYS A 2 233.18 -17.74 -25.24
N GLN A 3 233.01 -19.07 -25.05
CA GLN A 3 233.85 -19.90 -24.16
C GLN A 3 233.53 -21.42 -24.21
N ILE A 4 233.28 -22.03 -25.37
CA ILE A 4 233.55 -23.47 -25.57
C ILE A 4 234.29 -23.63 -26.91
N ARG A 5 235.40 -22.90 -26.99
CA ARG A 5 236.58 -23.15 -27.81
C ARG A 5 237.65 -23.61 -26.81
N LYS A 6 237.79 -24.91 -26.59
CA LYS A 6 238.97 -25.61 -26.02
C LYS A 6 238.52 -26.97 -25.48
N ASN A 7 238.47 -27.95 -26.37
CA ASN A 7 238.79 -29.36 -26.15
C ASN A 7 238.65 -30.03 -27.51
N LEU A 8 239.70 -29.95 -28.34
CA LEU A 8 240.73 -30.99 -28.44
C LEU A 8 240.17 -32.18 -29.21
N ASN A 9 240.20 -32.20 -30.55
CA ASN A 9 241.40 -32.11 -31.40
C ASN A 9 242.37 -33.28 -31.12
N LYS A 10 242.06 -34.46 -31.67
CA LYS A 10 243.01 -35.50 -32.11
C LYS A 10 242.34 -36.43 -33.13
N SER A 11 243.10 -36.79 -34.17
CA SER A 11 242.79 -37.66 -35.31
C SER A 11 241.98 -37.05 -36.46
N ALA A 12 242.71 -36.24 -37.21
CA ALA A 12 242.55 -36.04 -38.65
C ALA A 12 242.65 -37.37 -39.42
N LYS A 13 241.73 -37.58 -40.39
CA LYS A 13 241.98 -37.85 -41.83
C LYS A 13 240.76 -38.51 -42.46
N GLY A 14 240.23 -37.87 -43.51
CA GLY A 14 239.28 -38.49 -44.45
C GLY A 14 238.05 -37.62 -44.74
N ILE A 15 238.10 -36.90 -45.87
CA ILE A 15 237.08 -35.99 -46.42
C ILE A 15 236.05 -36.80 -47.23
N ASN A 16 234.77 -36.38 -47.25
CA ASN A 16 233.95 -36.52 -48.46
C ASN A 16 232.84 -35.44 -48.54
N GLU A 17 232.85 -34.64 -49.62
CA GLU A 17 232.11 -33.39 -49.84
C GLU A 17 230.64 -33.59 -50.28
N LYS A 18 230.11 -34.81 -50.15
CA LYS A 18 228.80 -35.22 -50.69
C LYS A 18 227.65 -35.15 -49.68
N GLU A 19 227.93 -35.23 -48.39
CA GLU A 19 226.89 -35.24 -47.33
C GLU A 19 226.32 -33.84 -47.03
N LEU A 20 227.03 -32.76 -47.38
CA LEU A 20 226.58 -31.39 -47.09
C LEU A 20 225.47 -30.89 -48.03
N ASP A 21 225.39 -31.44 -49.24
CA ASP A 21 224.42 -31.02 -50.26
C ASP A 21 223.03 -31.66 -50.04
N ASP A 22 223.01 -32.88 -49.46
CA ASP A 22 221.77 -33.58 -49.11
C ASP A 22 221.01 -32.90 -47.94
N GLU A 23 221.71 -32.28 -46.99
CA GLU A 23 221.09 -31.56 -45.87
C GLU A 23 220.40 -30.25 -46.29
N ARG A 24 220.95 -29.52 -47.27
CA ARG A 24 220.33 -28.28 -47.78
C ARG A 24 219.00 -28.54 -48.47
N LYS A 25 218.91 -29.65 -49.21
CA LYS A 25 217.68 -30.07 -49.89
C LYS A 25 216.54 -30.37 -48.91
N LYS A 26 216.87 -31.00 -47.78
CA LYS A 26 215.91 -31.36 -46.73
C LYS A 26 215.29 -30.15 -46.04
N ASN A 27 216.05 -29.05 -45.92
CA ASN A 27 215.58 -27.84 -45.26
C ASN A 27 214.62 -27.03 -46.15
N TYR A 28 214.85 -27.01 -47.46
CA TYR A 28 213.94 -26.40 -48.44
C TYR A 28 212.56 -27.09 -48.48
N ASP A 29 212.51 -28.42 -48.37
CA ASP A 29 211.25 -29.18 -48.33
C ASP A 29 210.41 -28.90 -47.05
N LEU A 30 211.04 -28.54 -45.94
CA LEU A 30 210.35 -28.22 -44.69
C LEU A 30 209.66 -26.85 -44.74
N GLU A 31 210.30 -25.84 -45.35
CA GLU A 31 209.69 -24.51 -45.53
C GLU A 31 208.43 -24.57 -46.41
N ILE A 32 208.44 -25.38 -47.47
CA ILE A 32 207.26 -25.59 -48.32
C ILE A 32 206.10 -26.19 -47.52
N LYS A 33 206.38 -27.20 -46.67
CA LYS A 33 205.34 -27.82 -45.82
C LYS A 33 204.77 -26.86 -44.79
N LEU A 34 205.61 -26.00 -44.21
CA LEU A 34 205.17 -25.03 -43.20
C LEU A 34 204.21 -24.00 -43.80
N LYS A 35 204.51 -23.53 -45.02
CA LYS A 35 203.63 -22.63 -45.78
C LYS A 35 202.31 -23.30 -46.19
N ASP A 36 202.35 -24.60 -46.51
CA ASP A 36 201.14 -25.40 -46.81
C ASP A 36 200.25 -25.58 -45.56
N TYR A 37 200.84 -25.74 -44.38
CA TYR A 37 200.09 -25.80 -43.12
C TYR A 37 199.46 -24.45 -42.72
N GLU A 38 200.17 -23.33 -42.89
CA GLU A 38 199.59 -22.00 -42.64
C GLU A 38 198.38 -21.74 -43.54
N ASN A 39 198.45 -22.12 -44.82
CA ASN A 39 197.33 -22.02 -45.74
C ASN A 39 196.13 -22.89 -45.31
N LYS A 40 196.38 -24.12 -44.82
CA LYS A 40 195.33 -25.00 -44.29
C LYS A 40 194.66 -24.45 -43.03
N VAL A 41 195.42 -23.85 -42.13
CA VAL A 41 194.88 -23.24 -40.90
C VAL A 41 193.99 -22.05 -41.26
N ASN A 42 194.42 -21.19 -42.18
CA ASN A 42 193.60 -20.07 -42.63
C ASN A 42 192.31 -20.54 -43.33
N ALA A 43 192.38 -21.61 -44.14
CA ALA A 43 191.20 -22.21 -44.77
C ALA A 43 190.22 -22.80 -43.74
N LEU A 44 190.73 -23.46 -42.69
CA LEU A 44 189.92 -24.00 -41.60
C LEU A 44 189.25 -22.89 -40.77
N GLN A 45 189.94 -21.78 -40.53
CA GLN A 45 189.38 -20.65 -39.79
C GLN A 45 188.21 -20.01 -40.57
N LEU A 46 188.37 -19.84 -41.89
CA LEU A 46 187.30 -19.38 -42.77
C LEU A 46 186.09 -20.33 -42.75
N LEU A 47 186.32 -21.64 -42.80
CA LEU A 47 185.27 -22.66 -42.68
C LEU A 47 184.55 -22.60 -41.34
N TYR A 48 185.27 -22.38 -40.24
CA TYR A 48 184.69 -22.27 -38.91
C TYR A 48 183.77 -21.05 -38.78
N ASP A 49 184.23 -19.88 -39.26
CA ASP A 49 183.43 -18.66 -39.21
C ASP A 49 182.17 -18.76 -40.08
N GLN A 50 182.27 -19.45 -41.21
CA GLN A 50 181.14 -19.72 -42.11
C GLN A 50 180.12 -20.68 -41.48
N LEU A 51 180.58 -21.77 -40.85
CA LEU A 51 179.72 -22.71 -40.10
C LEU A 51 179.02 -22.04 -38.91
N LYS A 52 179.70 -21.13 -38.22
CA LYS A 52 179.11 -20.37 -37.11
C LYS A 52 177.98 -19.46 -37.61
N ALA A 53 178.21 -18.75 -38.72
CA ALA A 53 177.19 -17.90 -39.32
C ALA A 53 175.97 -18.71 -39.81
N ASP A 54 176.20 -19.87 -40.45
CA ASP A 54 175.12 -20.76 -40.90
C ASP A 54 174.29 -21.30 -39.73
N LYS A 55 174.93 -21.64 -38.61
CA LYS A 55 174.23 -22.06 -37.39
C LYS A 55 173.34 -20.94 -36.84
N GLU A 56 173.88 -19.72 -36.71
CA GLU A 56 173.12 -18.56 -36.23
C GLU A 56 171.94 -18.22 -37.16
N ALA A 57 172.08 -18.42 -38.46
CA ALA A 57 170.98 -18.26 -39.42
C ALA A 57 169.90 -19.35 -39.23
N ARG A 58 170.31 -20.62 -39.07
CA ARG A 58 169.41 -21.76 -38.81
C ARG A 58 168.63 -21.62 -37.51
N ASP A 59 169.26 -21.15 -36.43
CA ASP A 59 168.61 -20.94 -35.14
C ASP A 59 167.52 -19.86 -35.25
N LYS A 60 167.78 -18.76 -35.98
CA LYS A 60 166.76 -17.73 -36.28
C LYS A 60 165.60 -18.26 -37.13
N GLU A 61 165.88 -19.13 -38.09
CA GLU A 61 164.86 -19.77 -38.93
C GLU A 61 163.95 -20.67 -38.08
N PHE A 62 164.54 -21.48 -37.20
CA PHE A 62 163.81 -22.35 -36.27
C PHE A 62 162.91 -21.57 -35.31
N ASP A 63 163.40 -20.47 -34.74
CA ASP A 63 162.61 -19.59 -33.86
C ASP A 63 161.41 -18.96 -34.59
N ASN A 64 161.60 -18.58 -35.87
CA ASN A 64 160.49 -18.07 -36.69
C ASN A 64 159.47 -19.17 -37.03
N GLU A 65 159.92 -20.40 -37.29
CA GLU A 65 159.04 -21.55 -37.52
C GLU A 65 158.21 -21.88 -36.25
N GLN A 66 158.82 -21.85 -35.07
CA GLN A 66 158.11 -22.05 -33.80
C GLN A 66 157.03 -21.00 -33.57
N LYS A 67 157.32 -19.72 -33.84
CA LYS A 67 156.33 -18.65 -33.73
C LYS A 67 155.16 -18.85 -34.70
N LYS A 68 155.42 -19.24 -35.95
CA LYS A 68 154.36 -19.58 -36.92
C LYS A 68 153.50 -20.76 -36.46
N ASN A 69 154.10 -21.80 -35.90
CA ASN A 69 153.35 -22.95 -35.37
C ASN A 69 152.48 -22.56 -34.18
N GLN A 70 152.96 -21.68 -33.31
CA GLN A 70 152.18 -21.19 -32.18
C GLN A 70 151.00 -20.30 -32.64
N GLU A 71 151.20 -19.48 -33.67
CA GLU A 71 150.10 -18.74 -34.32
C GLU A 71 149.07 -19.65 -34.99
N LEU A 72 149.51 -20.72 -35.66
CA LEU A 72 148.63 -21.70 -36.27
C LEU A 72 147.80 -22.47 -35.23
N ASP A 73 148.41 -22.89 -34.12
CA ASP A 73 147.70 -23.57 -33.03
C ASP A 73 146.62 -22.66 -32.40
N ASN A 74 146.94 -21.37 -32.22
CA ASN A 74 145.97 -20.38 -31.75
C ASN A 74 144.81 -20.19 -32.74
N LYS A 75 145.09 -20.13 -34.05
CA LYS A 75 144.05 -20.05 -35.09
C LYS A 75 143.17 -21.31 -35.11
N LEU A 76 143.76 -22.48 -34.92
CA LEU A 76 143.05 -23.76 -34.93
C LEU A 76 142.12 -23.87 -33.72
N LYS A 77 142.57 -23.44 -32.53
CA LYS A 77 141.72 -23.31 -31.33
C LYS A 77 140.57 -22.32 -31.52
N ALA A 78 140.83 -21.17 -32.17
CA ALA A 78 139.78 -20.20 -32.47
C ALA A 78 138.72 -20.75 -33.43
N LEU A 79 139.16 -21.45 -34.49
CA LEU A 79 138.26 -22.09 -35.45
C LEU A 79 137.42 -23.20 -34.81
N GLN A 80 138.02 -24.00 -33.92
CA GLN A 80 137.30 -25.03 -33.18
C GLN A 80 136.20 -24.43 -32.30
N ALA A 81 136.49 -23.31 -31.62
CA ALA A 81 135.50 -22.60 -30.81
C ALA A 81 134.37 -21.98 -31.66
N GLU A 82 134.66 -21.51 -32.88
CA GLU A 82 133.62 -21.07 -33.82
C GLU A 82 132.77 -22.24 -34.32
N TYR A 83 133.38 -23.38 -34.64
CA TYR A 83 132.67 -24.59 -35.05
C TYR A 83 131.69 -25.08 -33.98
N ASP A 84 132.11 -25.13 -32.71
CA ASP A 84 131.26 -25.56 -31.60
C ASP A 84 130.08 -24.59 -31.38
N LYS A 85 130.32 -23.27 -31.52
CA LYS A 85 129.24 -22.26 -31.49
C LYS A 85 128.25 -22.47 -32.64
N LEU A 86 128.75 -22.70 -33.85
CA LEU A 86 127.90 -22.92 -35.04
C LEU A 86 127.04 -24.18 -34.89
N LYS A 87 127.64 -25.27 -34.39
CA LYS A 87 126.96 -26.53 -34.12
C LYS A 87 125.83 -26.35 -33.10
N THR A 88 126.10 -25.61 -32.03
CA THR A 88 125.09 -25.30 -31.00
C THR A 88 123.94 -24.46 -31.58
N ALA A 89 124.25 -23.53 -32.50
CA ALA A 89 123.23 -22.73 -33.19
C ALA A 89 122.37 -23.57 -34.15
N ASP A 90 122.98 -24.51 -34.89
CA ASP A 90 122.30 -25.44 -35.78
C ASP A 90 121.32 -26.36 -35.02
N ASP A 91 121.75 -26.90 -33.88
CA ASP A 91 120.88 -27.71 -33.02
C ASP A 91 119.67 -26.92 -32.48
N LYS A 92 119.87 -25.63 -32.14
CA LYS A 92 118.79 -24.74 -31.71
C LYS A 92 117.80 -24.46 -32.85
N LEU A 93 118.31 -24.15 -34.05
CA LEU A 93 117.50 -23.92 -35.25
C LEU A 93 116.65 -25.14 -35.63
N LYS A 94 117.21 -26.35 -35.54
CA LYS A 94 116.48 -27.60 -35.78
C LYS A 94 115.31 -27.77 -34.80
N LYS A 95 115.53 -27.47 -33.51
CA LYS A 95 114.49 -27.53 -32.49
C LYS A 95 113.38 -26.51 -32.72
N ASP A 96 113.74 -25.28 -33.11
CA ASP A 96 112.76 -24.23 -33.43
C ASP A 96 111.94 -24.58 -34.68
N LEU A 97 112.58 -25.18 -35.70
CA LEU A 97 111.89 -25.67 -36.90
C LEU A 97 110.85 -26.74 -36.57
N ASP A 98 111.18 -27.71 -35.72
CA ASP A 98 110.25 -28.75 -35.30
C ASP A 98 109.07 -28.20 -34.49
N ASN A 99 109.31 -27.20 -33.64
CA ASN A 99 108.24 -26.51 -32.92
C ASN A 99 107.30 -25.75 -33.87
N GLN A 100 107.83 -25.10 -34.91
CA GLN A 100 106.99 -24.43 -35.91
C GLN A 100 106.17 -25.41 -36.75
N LYS A 101 106.73 -26.57 -37.12
CA LYS A 101 105.98 -27.63 -37.79
C LYS A 101 104.80 -28.14 -36.96
N LYS A 102 104.97 -28.28 -35.64
CA LYS A 102 103.87 -28.66 -34.74
C LYS A 102 102.77 -27.61 -34.71
N LYS A 103 103.12 -26.33 -34.55
CA LYS A 103 102.16 -25.21 -34.60
C LYS A 103 101.39 -25.14 -35.92
N TYR A 104 102.07 -25.38 -37.04
CA TYR A 104 101.44 -25.41 -38.35
C TYR A 104 100.36 -26.51 -38.44
N LYS A 105 100.67 -27.72 -37.98
CA LYS A 105 99.68 -28.83 -37.94
C LYS A 105 98.48 -28.52 -37.06
N GLU A 106 98.70 -27.87 -35.91
CA GLU A 106 97.60 -27.45 -35.03
C GLU A 106 96.70 -26.39 -35.69
N LEU A 107 97.28 -25.43 -36.42
CA LEU A 107 96.54 -24.42 -37.17
C LEU A 107 95.73 -25.04 -38.32
N GLU A 108 96.32 -26.00 -39.04
CA GLU A 108 95.64 -26.73 -40.11
C GLU A 108 94.43 -27.53 -39.57
N ALA A 109 94.58 -28.17 -38.42
CA ALA A 109 93.47 -28.85 -37.75
C ALA A 109 92.35 -27.89 -37.33
N LYS A 110 92.70 -26.71 -36.79
CA LYS A 110 91.72 -25.66 -36.44
C LYS A 110 91.00 -25.10 -37.66
N GLN A 111 91.71 -24.89 -38.76
CA GLN A 111 91.12 -24.41 -40.01
C GLN A 111 90.09 -25.41 -40.54
N LYS A 112 90.40 -26.71 -40.49
CA LYS A 112 89.46 -27.76 -40.88
C LYS A 112 88.22 -27.79 -39.99
N ALA A 113 88.40 -27.72 -38.67
CA ALA A 113 87.27 -27.70 -37.73
C ALA A 113 86.35 -26.48 -37.94
N LEU A 114 86.93 -25.32 -38.26
CA LEU A 114 86.15 -24.11 -38.56
C LEU A 114 85.38 -24.23 -39.88
N GLN A 115 85.97 -24.88 -40.88
CA GLN A 115 85.31 -25.17 -42.15
C GLN A 115 84.11 -26.10 -41.94
N ASP A 116 84.28 -27.17 -41.15
CA ASP A 116 83.18 -28.10 -40.83
C ASP A 116 82.03 -27.39 -40.10
N GLN A 117 82.34 -26.46 -39.19
CA GLN A 117 81.33 -25.63 -38.52
C GLN A 117 80.58 -24.70 -39.49
N TYR A 118 81.30 -24.08 -40.43
CA TYR A 118 80.70 -23.23 -41.46
C TYR A 118 79.71 -24.01 -42.33
N ASP A 119 80.08 -25.22 -42.76
CA ASP A 119 79.22 -26.06 -43.59
C ASP A 119 77.97 -26.54 -42.83
N GLN A 120 78.11 -26.86 -41.53
CA GLN A 120 76.97 -27.17 -40.66
C GLN A 120 76.01 -25.98 -40.49
N LEU A 121 76.54 -24.79 -40.25
CA LEU A 121 75.75 -23.56 -40.14
C LEU A 121 74.98 -23.24 -41.43
N LYS A 122 75.61 -23.46 -42.58
CA LYS A 122 74.98 -23.26 -43.89
C LYS A 122 73.80 -24.21 -44.11
N LEU A 123 73.95 -25.48 -43.75
CA LEU A 123 72.86 -26.45 -43.83
C LEU A 123 71.70 -26.09 -42.89
N ALA A 124 72.01 -25.63 -41.67
CA ALA A 124 71.00 -25.17 -40.72
C ALA A 124 70.22 -23.95 -41.23
N ASP A 125 70.89 -22.98 -41.86
CA ASP A 125 70.25 -21.81 -42.48
C ASP A 125 69.31 -22.21 -43.63
N GLU A 126 69.71 -23.16 -44.47
CA GLU A 126 68.86 -23.69 -45.54
C GLU A 126 67.62 -24.41 -44.99
N GLN A 127 67.74 -25.14 -43.89
CA GLN A 127 66.61 -25.79 -43.24
C GLN A 127 65.64 -24.77 -42.62
N LEU A 128 66.17 -23.78 -41.89
CA LEU A 128 65.37 -22.69 -41.30
C LEU A 128 64.58 -21.91 -42.35
N LYS A 129 65.17 -21.67 -43.53
CA LYS A 129 64.46 -21.02 -44.66
C LYS A 129 63.26 -21.84 -45.15
N LYS A 130 63.39 -23.17 -45.22
CA LYS A 130 62.27 -24.05 -45.60
C LYS A 130 61.16 -24.04 -44.55
N GLU A 131 61.52 -24.08 -43.28
CA GLU A 131 60.56 -24.03 -42.17
C GLU A 131 59.82 -22.68 -42.14
N LEU A 132 60.54 -21.57 -42.36
CA LEU A 132 59.95 -20.23 -42.44
C LEU A 132 58.92 -20.12 -43.57
N GLU A 133 59.22 -20.69 -44.74
CA GLU A 133 58.30 -20.65 -45.87
C GLU A 133 57.06 -21.53 -45.65
N ALA A 134 57.23 -22.69 -45.01
CA ALA A 134 56.10 -23.53 -44.60
C ALA A 134 55.19 -22.81 -43.59
N GLU A 135 55.76 -22.05 -42.65
CA GLU A 135 54.99 -21.29 -41.66
C GLU A 135 54.27 -20.09 -42.29
N ARG A 136 54.87 -19.44 -43.30
CA ARG A 136 54.20 -18.40 -44.09
C ARG A 136 52.98 -18.94 -44.84
N LEU A 137 53.09 -20.14 -45.43
CA LEU A 137 51.96 -20.79 -46.08
C LEU A 137 50.83 -21.09 -45.09
N LYS A 138 51.15 -21.62 -43.89
CA LYS A 138 50.16 -21.83 -42.83
C LYS A 138 49.50 -20.52 -42.39
N SER A 139 50.27 -19.46 -42.22
CA SER A 139 49.76 -18.13 -41.85
C SER A 139 48.80 -17.58 -42.91
N SER A 140 49.12 -17.75 -44.20
CA SER A 140 48.23 -17.39 -45.31
C SER A 140 46.91 -18.17 -45.27
N ASP A 141 46.96 -19.48 -45.00
CA ASP A 141 45.75 -20.30 -44.91
C ASP A 141 44.90 -19.97 -43.66
N LEU A 142 45.55 -19.65 -42.54
CA LEU A 142 44.86 -19.13 -41.36
C LEU A 142 44.16 -17.80 -41.66
N GLN A 143 44.79 -16.90 -42.41
CA GLN A 143 44.17 -15.64 -42.82
C GLN A 143 42.92 -15.87 -43.69
N LYS A 144 42.97 -16.82 -44.63
CA LYS A 144 41.78 -17.20 -45.43
C LYS A 144 40.66 -17.74 -44.53
N LYS A 145 40.99 -18.61 -43.57
CA LYS A 145 40.01 -19.14 -42.60
C LYS A 145 39.42 -18.03 -41.74
N MET A 146 40.23 -17.06 -41.31
CA MET A 146 39.79 -15.90 -40.55
C MET A 146 38.78 -15.06 -41.34
N ASN A 147 39.05 -14.80 -42.61
CA ASN A 147 38.13 -14.05 -43.47
C ASN A 147 36.80 -14.80 -43.68
N ILE A 148 36.84 -16.13 -43.82
CA ILE A 148 35.61 -16.95 -43.89
C ILE A 148 34.83 -16.87 -42.57
N LEU A 149 35.52 -16.94 -41.43
CA LEU A 149 34.89 -16.82 -40.12
C LEU A 149 34.24 -15.45 -39.93
N GLN A 150 34.90 -14.38 -40.39
CA GLN A 150 34.35 -13.03 -40.36
C GLN A 150 33.07 -12.92 -41.19
N SER A 151 33.06 -13.46 -42.40
CA SER A 151 31.83 -13.49 -43.24
C SER A 151 30.67 -14.23 -42.54
N LYS A 152 30.97 -15.36 -41.88
CA LYS A 152 29.95 -16.10 -41.10
C LYS A 152 29.46 -15.30 -39.89
N TYR A 153 30.35 -14.55 -39.25
CA TYR A 153 29.98 -13.68 -38.13
C TYR A 153 29.02 -12.58 -38.58
N ASP A 154 29.31 -11.94 -39.71
CA ASP A 154 28.46 -10.89 -40.28
C ASP A 154 27.08 -11.46 -40.69
N GLU A 155 27.03 -12.67 -41.24
CA GLU A 155 25.77 -13.39 -41.54
C GLU A 155 24.96 -13.68 -40.27
N LEU A 156 25.60 -14.19 -39.22
CA LEU A 156 24.94 -14.46 -37.94
C LEU A 156 24.41 -13.17 -37.29
N GLN A 157 25.15 -12.06 -37.42
CA GLN A 157 24.71 -10.76 -36.92
C GLN A 157 23.46 -10.27 -37.68
N ALA A 158 23.40 -10.48 -39.00
CA ALA A 158 22.23 -10.16 -39.80
C ALA A 158 21.00 -11.01 -39.42
N ILE A 159 21.19 -12.30 -39.14
CA ILE A 159 20.13 -13.19 -38.64
C ILE A 159 19.65 -12.73 -37.26
N THR A 160 20.57 -12.39 -36.36
CA THR A 160 20.24 -11.90 -35.01
C THR A 160 19.34 -10.67 -35.08
N LYS A 161 19.69 -9.71 -35.94
CA LYS A 161 18.88 -8.50 -36.15
C LYS A 161 17.48 -8.79 -36.69
N LYS A 162 17.32 -9.80 -37.55
CA LYS A 162 15.99 -10.23 -38.02
C LYS A 162 15.16 -10.85 -36.90
N ILE A 163 15.77 -11.69 -36.07
CA ILE A 163 15.10 -12.31 -34.92
C ILE A 163 14.66 -11.26 -33.90
N GLU A 164 15.51 -10.26 -33.62
CA GLU A 164 15.15 -9.11 -32.77
C GLU A 164 13.90 -8.40 -33.29
N GLN A 165 13.84 -8.16 -34.61
CA GLN A 165 12.72 -7.49 -35.24
C GLN A 165 11.42 -8.32 -35.21
N GLU A 166 11.51 -9.63 -35.43
CA GLU A 166 10.38 -10.56 -35.27
C GLU A 166 9.88 -10.63 -33.82
N PHE A 167 10.79 -10.55 -32.86
CA PHE A 167 10.45 -10.54 -31.43
C PHE A 167 9.70 -9.26 -31.04
N ASP A 168 10.16 -8.10 -31.53
CA ASP A 168 9.48 -6.81 -31.31
C ASP A 168 8.05 -6.82 -31.91
N ASP A 169 7.89 -7.37 -33.11
CA ASP A 169 6.58 -7.50 -33.75
C ASP A 169 5.65 -8.42 -32.94
N LEU A 170 6.16 -9.55 -32.43
CA LEU A 170 5.40 -10.47 -31.59
C LEU A 170 5.02 -9.85 -30.25
N HIS A 171 5.94 -9.08 -29.64
CA HIS A 171 5.68 -8.35 -28.41
C HIS A 171 4.54 -7.33 -28.59
N ASN A 172 4.57 -6.56 -29.68
CA ASN A 172 3.51 -5.62 -30.01
C ASN A 172 2.15 -6.31 -30.19
N GLN A 173 2.10 -7.49 -30.82
CA GLN A 173 0.86 -8.27 -30.94
C GLN A 173 0.36 -8.76 -29.58
N PHE A 174 1.27 -9.22 -28.71
CA PHE A 174 0.92 -9.67 -27.37
C PHE A 174 0.35 -8.52 -26.51
N GLU A 175 0.93 -7.32 -26.64
CA GLU A 175 0.43 -6.13 -25.94
C GLU A 175 -0.97 -5.74 -26.42
N GLN A 176 -1.22 -5.77 -27.74
CA GLN A 176 -2.56 -5.54 -28.30
C GLN A 176 -3.59 -6.57 -27.82
N GLN A 177 -3.22 -7.86 -27.77
CA GLN A 177 -4.08 -8.92 -27.21
C GLN A 177 -4.38 -8.67 -25.72
N THR A 178 -3.37 -8.27 -24.95
CA THR A 178 -3.52 -7.96 -23.53
C THR A 178 -4.49 -6.80 -23.30
N GLN A 179 -4.39 -5.73 -24.11
CA GLN A 179 -5.33 -4.61 -24.08
C GLN A 179 -6.76 -5.04 -24.40
N LYS A 180 -6.96 -5.89 -25.42
CA LYS A 180 -8.28 -6.46 -25.75
C LYS A 180 -8.86 -7.28 -24.60
N PHE A 181 -8.04 -8.09 -23.94
CA PHE A 181 -8.47 -8.84 -22.76
C PHE A 181 -8.90 -7.91 -21.61
N CYS A 182 -8.13 -6.86 -21.34
CA CYS A 182 -8.50 -5.89 -20.30
C CYS A 182 -9.84 -5.19 -20.61
N ALA A 183 -10.07 -4.81 -21.87
CA ALA A 183 -11.33 -4.21 -22.31
C ALA A 183 -12.52 -5.18 -22.12
N LEU A 184 -12.36 -6.46 -22.49
CA LEU A 184 -13.39 -7.48 -22.28
C LEU A 184 -13.68 -7.75 -20.81
N TYR A 185 -12.65 -7.73 -19.94
CA TYR A 185 -12.85 -7.86 -18.50
C TYR A 185 -13.67 -6.70 -17.93
N ALA A 186 -13.36 -5.46 -18.35
CA ALA A 186 -14.11 -4.28 -17.93
C ALA A 186 -15.58 -4.33 -18.42
N GLU A 187 -15.81 -4.76 -19.65
CA GLU A 187 -17.15 -4.94 -20.20
C GLU A 187 -17.94 -6.02 -19.43
N ASN A 188 -17.30 -7.13 -19.06
CA ASN A 188 -17.93 -8.20 -18.29
C ASN A 188 -18.32 -7.74 -16.86
N ASP A 189 -17.47 -6.94 -16.23
CA ASP A 189 -17.77 -6.37 -14.91
C ASP A 189 -18.94 -5.36 -14.98
N ASN A 190 -19.00 -4.54 -16.03
CA ASN A 190 -20.15 -3.66 -16.26
C ASN A 190 -21.44 -4.47 -16.48
N LEU A 191 -21.40 -5.51 -17.32
CA LEU A 191 -22.55 -6.39 -17.56
C LEU A 191 -23.04 -7.09 -16.29
N LYS A 192 -22.13 -7.51 -15.39
CA LYS A 192 -22.51 -8.06 -14.08
C LYS A 192 -23.22 -7.04 -13.20
N GLN A 193 -22.77 -5.79 -13.20
CA GLN A 193 -23.45 -4.73 -12.45
C GLN A 193 -24.83 -4.43 -13.01
N ASP A 194 -24.98 -4.38 -14.33
CA ASP A 194 -26.27 -4.22 -14.99
C ASP A 194 -27.22 -5.37 -14.68
N LEU A 195 -26.71 -6.62 -14.67
CA LEU A 195 -27.48 -7.79 -14.27
C LEU A 195 -28.00 -7.68 -12.83
N LEU A 196 -27.12 -7.34 -11.87
CA LEU A 196 -27.51 -7.14 -10.47
C LEU A 196 -28.57 -6.05 -10.29
N LYS A 197 -28.45 -4.96 -11.05
CA LYS A 197 -29.45 -3.89 -11.05
C LYS A 197 -30.79 -4.39 -11.60
N SER A 198 -30.76 -5.11 -12.71
CA SER A 198 -31.97 -5.65 -13.34
C SER A 198 -32.65 -6.72 -12.47
N GLU A 199 -31.89 -7.53 -11.73
CA GLU A 199 -32.40 -8.48 -10.74
C GLU A 199 -33.14 -7.76 -9.60
N LYS A 200 -32.54 -6.68 -9.07
CA LYS A 200 -33.15 -5.86 -8.03
C LYS A 200 -34.46 -5.22 -8.51
N ASP A 201 -34.46 -4.63 -9.71
CA ASP A 201 -35.65 -4.03 -10.30
C ASP A 201 -36.78 -5.06 -10.49
N ASN A 202 -36.43 -6.30 -10.86
CA ASN A 202 -37.40 -7.38 -11.01
C ASN A 202 -38.01 -7.82 -9.66
N ASP A 203 -37.20 -7.86 -8.60
CA ASP A 203 -37.70 -8.17 -7.26
C ASP A 203 -38.62 -7.06 -6.71
N ASP A 204 -38.28 -5.79 -6.96
CA ASP A 204 -39.14 -4.65 -6.64
C ASP A 204 -40.47 -4.70 -7.42
N LEU A 205 -40.42 -5.05 -8.71
CA LEU A 205 -41.61 -5.27 -9.53
C LEU A 205 -42.47 -6.42 -9.01
N LYS A 206 -41.87 -7.56 -8.63
CA LYS A 206 -42.60 -8.68 -8.01
C LYS A 206 -43.31 -8.25 -6.73
N LYS A 207 -42.65 -7.43 -5.90
CA LYS A 207 -43.26 -6.90 -4.67
C LYS A 207 -44.46 -6.00 -4.98
N LYS A 208 -44.31 -5.04 -5.91
CA LYS A 208 -45.43 -4.22 -6.39
C LYS A 208 -46.57 -5.05 -6.97
N ASN A 209 -46.26 -6.11 -7.71
CA ASN A 209 -47.29 -6.96 -8.32
C ASN A 209 -48.08 -7.75 -7.26
N LYS A 210 -47.40 -8.21 -6.19
CA LYS A 210 -48.08 -8.80 -5.02
C LYS A 210 -49.00 -7.78 -4.33
N GLU A 211 -48.53 -6.55 -4.13
CA GLU A 211 -49.33 -5.47 -3.52
C GLU A 211 -50.56 -5.12 -4.38
N LEU A 212 -50.38 -5.01 -5.70
CA LEU A 212 -51.48 -4.76 -6.64
C LEU A 212 -52.48 -5.91 -6.66
N THR A 213 -52.02 -7.16 -6.62
CA THR A 213 -52.89 -8.34 -6.54
C THR A 213 -53.73 -8.32 -5.27
N GLN A 214 -53.13 -7.97 -4.12
CA GLN A 214 -53.86 -7.82 -2.86
C GLN A 214 -54.91 -6.71 -2.93
N LYS A 215 -54.56 -5.54 -3.49
CA LYS A 215 -55.52 -4.44 -3.70
C LYS A 215 -56.67 -4.86 -4.61
N MET A 216 -56.38 -5.64 -5.66
CA MET A 216 -57.41 -6.15 -6.58
C MET A 216 -58.37 -7.12 -5.87
N ILE A 217 -57.88 -7.99 -4.99
CA ILE A 217 -58.72 -8.88 -4.17
C ILE A 217 -59.64 -8.06 -3.24
N VAL A 218 -59.11 -7.02 -2.60
CA VAL A 218 -59.90 -6.15 -1.71
C VAL A 218 -60.98 -5.40 -2.48
N LEU A 219 -60.62 -4.79 -3.62
CA LEU A 219 -61.57 -4.10 -4.50
C LEU A 219 -62.65 -5.05 -5.05
N GLN A 220 -62.30 -6.29 -5.38
CA GLN A 220 -63.28 -7.28 -5.81
C GLN A 220 -64.28 -7.60 -4.70
N ALA A 221 -63.81 -7.77 -3.46
CA ALA A 221 -64.68 -8.01 -2.32
C ALA A 221 -65.59 -6.80 -2.00
N GLU A 222 -65.10 -5.58 -2.21
CA GLU A 222 -65.92 -4.35 -2.09
C GLU A 222 -66.99 -4.28 -3.20
N TYR A 223 -66.62 -4.60 -4.44
CA TYR A 223 -67.55 -4.67 -5.57
C TYR A 223 -68.67 -5.68 -5.32
N ASP A 224 -68.33 -6.89 -4.86
CA ASP A 224 -69.31 -7.94 -4.58
C ASP A 224 -70.27 -7.53 -3.45
N LYS A 225 -69.78 -6.85 -2.41
CA LYS A 225 -70.63 -6.26 -1.36
C LYS A 225 -71.59 -5.21 -1.90
N LEU A 226 -71.08 -4.28 -2.71
CA LEU A 226 -71.90 -3.20 -3.26
C LEU A 226 -72.96 -3.74 -4.22
N LYS A 227 -72.61 -4.76 -5.01
CA LYS A 227 -73.55 -5.48 -5.87
C LYS A 227 -74.67 -6.13 -5.07
N ALA A 228 -74.35 -6.82 -3.97
CA ALA A 228 -75.36 -7.42 -3.09
C ALA A 228 -76.28 -6.36 -2.46
N GLN A 229 -75.74 -5.20 -2.06
CA GLN A 229 -76.54 -4.07 -1.58
C GLN A 229 -77.48 -3.51 -2.66
N PHE A 230 -77.00 -3.40 -3.91
CA PHE A 230 -77.82 -2.96 -5.03
C PHE A 230 -78.99 -3.91 -5.30
N GLU A 231 -78.72 -5.23 -5.32
CA GLU A 231 -79.74 -6.26 -5.49
C GLU A 231 -80.78 -6.25 -4.35
N GLN A 232 -80.35 -5.93 -3.12
CA GLN A 232 -81.27 -5.77 -2.00
C GLN A 232 -82.15 -4.52 -2.13
N ASN A 233 -81.56 -3.38 -2.47
CA ASN A 233 -82.31 -2.13 -2.68
C ASN A 233 -83.32 -2.27 -3.83
N GLU A 234 -82.99 -3.01 -4.89
CA GLU A 234 -83.89 -3.29 -6.00
C GLU A 234 -85.12 -4.11 -5.56
N LYS A 235 -84.93 -5.08 -4.65
CA LYS A 235 -86.06 -5.82 -4.05
C LYS A 235 -86.93 -4.92 -3.19
N GLU A 236 -86.34 -4.12 -2.31
CA GLU A 236 -87.07 -3.18 -1.45
C GLU A 236 -87.88 -2.17 -2.28
N LEU A 237 -87.31 -1.66 -3.37
CA LEU A 237 -88.00 -0.76 -4.29
C LEU A 237 -89.21 -1.41 -4.98
N ASN A 238 -89.09 -2.68 -5.38
CA ASN A 238 -90.18 -3.42 -6.01
C ASN A 238 -91.32 -3.69 -5.02
N GLU A 239 -91.00 -4.09 -3.78
CA GLU A 239 -92.00 -4.28 -2.71
C GLU A 239 -92.76 -2.98 -2.41
N GLU A 240 -92.06 -1.84 -2.38
CA GLU A 240 -92.69 -0.53 -2.13
C GLU A 240 -93.56 -0.08 -3.32
N SER A 241 -93.14 -0.39 -4.55
CA SER A 241 -93.94 -0.16 -5.77
C SER A 241 -95.25 -0.97 -5.75
N GLU A 242 -95.20 -2.23 -5.32
CA GLU A 242 -96.38 -3.08 -5.17
C GLU A 242 -97.35 -2.54 -4.09
N LYS A 243 -96.83 -2.11 -2.94
CA LYS A 243 -97.66 -1.46 -1.90
C LYS A 243 -98.34 -0.20 -2.43
N ASN A 244 -97.63 0.65 -3.18
CA ASN A 244 -98.22 1.86 -3.77
C ASN A 244 -99.33 1.55 -4.78
N SER A 245 -99.17 0.49 -5.59
CA SER A 245 -100.22 0.01 -6.50
C SER A 245 -101.48 -0.42 -5.74
N GLU A 246 -101.30 -1.10 -4.61
CA GLU A 246 -102.43 -1.52 -3.77
C GLU A 246 -103.12 -0.35 -3.08
N LEU A 247 -102.34 0.64 -2.62
CA LEU A 247 -102.87 1.87 -2.04
C LEU A 247 -103.68 2.69 -3.07
N ASP A 248 -103.25 2.74 -4.33
CA ASP A 248 -103.98 3.40 -5.42
C ASP A 248 -105.33 2.71 -5.71
N LYS A 249 -105.39 1.37 -5.64
CA LYS A 249 -106.66 0.64 -5.73
C LYS A 249 -107.60 1.00 -4.59
N GLN A 250 -107.09 1.04 -3.35
CA GLN A 250 -107.90 1.43 -2.18
C GLN A 250 -108.42 2.86 -2.30
N TYR A 251 -107.59 3.79 -2.77
CA TYR A 251 -108.00 5.17 -2.99
C TYR A 251 -109.12 5.29 -4.03
N LYS A 252 -109.03 4.54 -5.14
CA LYS A 252 -110.09 4.48 -6.16
C LYS A 252 -111.39 3.91 -5.63
N ALA A 253 -111.34 2.88 -4.79
CA ALA A 253 -112.53 2.28 -4.17
C ALA A 253 -113.26 3.27 -3.26
N LEU A 254 -112.53 3.92 -2.35
CA LEU A 254 -113.08 4.94 -1.44
C LEU A 254 -113.68 6.13 -2.20
N ARG A 255 -113.07 6.53 -3.32
CA ARG A 255 -113.61 7.59 -4.17
C ARG A 255 -114.95 7.22 -4.78
N SER A 256 -115.10 5.98 -5.25
CA SER A 256 -116.37 5.47 -5.78
C SER A 256 -117.47 5.39 -4.72
N GLU A 257 -117.11 5.04 -3.48
CA GLU A 257 -118.04 5.02 -2.34
C GLU A 257 -118.52 6.44 -1.98
N ASN A 258 -117.61 7.42 -2.00
CA ASN A 258 -117.95 8.83 -1.77
C ASN A 258 -118.90 9.37 -2.85
N ASP A 259 -118.70 9.00 -4.12
CA ASP A 259 -119.58 9.40 -5.21
C ASP A 259 -121.00 8.78 -5.04
N GLN A 260 -121.10 7.55 -4.53
CA GLN A 260 -122.40 6.92 -4.19
C GLN A 260 -123.12 7.65 -3.06
N LEU A 261 -122.43 7.95 -1.95
CA LEU A 261 -123.02 8.67 -0.82
C LEU A 261 -123.54 10.06 -1.23
N LYS A 262 -122.88 10.70 -2.21
CA LYS A 262 -123.31 11.98 -2.76
C LYS A 262 -124.67 11.89 -3.48
N VAL A 263 -124.89 10.82 -4.24
CA VAL A 263 -126.16 10.55 -4.93
C VAL A 263 -127.28 10.26 -3.91
N GLU A 264 -126.99 9.50 -2.85
CA GLU A 264 -127.97 9.26 -1.78
C GLU A 264 -128.38 10.54 -1.07
N PHE A 265 -127.43 11.43 -0.79
CA PHE A 265 -127.70 12.74 -0.19
C PHE A 265 -128.62 13.60 -1.06
N GLU A 266 -128.42 13.63 -2.38
CA GLU A 266 -129.29 14.36 -3.31
C GLU A 266 -130.73 13.81 -3.34
N ASN A 267 -130.91 12.50 -3.19
CA ASN A 267 -132.23 11.88 -3.15
C ASN A 267 -133.01 12.23 -1.87
N GLU A 268 -132.36 12.25 -0.71
CA GLU A 268 -133.04 12.69 0.53
C GLU A 268 -133.37 14.18 0.52
N GLN A 269 -132.56 15.01 -0.15
CA GLN A 269 -132.88 16.42 -0.32
C GLN A 269 -134.20 16.63 -1.10
N LYS A 270 -134.47 15.80 -2.12
CA LYS A 270 -135.74 15.84 -2.86
C LYS A 270 -136.94 15.44 -2.00
N LYS A 271 -136.84 14.38 -1.20
CA LYS A 271 -137.91 13.97 -0.27
C LYS A 271 -138.28 15.08 0.72
N ASN A 272 -137.28 15.81 1.22
CA ASN A 272 -137.51 16.88 2.18
C ASN A 272 -138.32 18.03 1.55
N SER A 273 -138.09 18.35 0.28
CA SER A 273 -138.87 19.36 -0.47
C SER A 273 -140.34 18.96 -0.67
N GLU A 274 -140.64 17.66 -0.81
CA GLU A 274 -142.01 17.16 -0.94
C GLU A 274 -142.78 17.26 0.39
N LEU A 275 -142.11 16.99 1.52
CA LEU A 275 -142.68 17.15 2.86
C LEU A 275 -143.04 18.60 3.18
N GLU A 276 -142.21 19.58 2.80
CA GLU A 276 -142.51 21.01 2.96
C GLU A 276 -143.80 21.43 2.23
N SER A 277 -144.09 20.83 1.07
CA SER A 277 -145.33 21.11 0.33
C SER A 277 -146.58 20.63 1.07
N LYS A 278 -146.51 19.47 1.74
CA LYS A 278 -147.61 18.92 2.54
C LYS A 278 -147.92 19.75 3.77
N VAL A 279 -146.89 20.30 4.43
CA VAL A 279 -147.06 21.17 5.60
C VAL A 279 -147.84 22.44 5.23
N LYS A 280 -147.60 23.03 4.06
CA LYS A 280 -148.38 24.19 3.57
C LYS A 280 -149.86 23.91 3.38
N SER A 281 -150.23 22.70 2.95
CA SER A 281 -151.64 22.32 2.75
C SER A 281 -152.41 22.24 4.08
N LEU A 282 -151.80 21.63 5.10
CA LEU A 282 -152.42 21.47 6.41
C LEU A 282 -152.56 22.80 7.17
N GLN A 283 -151.70 23.78 6.86
CA GLN A 283 -151.80 25.13 7.43
C GLN A 283 -153.09 25.85 6.98
N GLY A 284 -153.56 25.62 5.75
CA GLY A 284 -154.77 26.25 5.21
C GLY A 284 -156.07 25.74 5.84
N GLU A 285 -156.15 24.44 6.16
CA GLU A 285 -157.31 23.84 6.83
C GLU A 285 -157.48 24.33 8.29
N LEU A 286 -156.37 24.70 8.94
CA LEU A 286 -156.37 25.21 10.31
C LEU A 286 -156.98 26.62 10.42
N ASP A 287 -156.77 27.48 9.40
CA ASP A 287 -157.26 28.86 9.41
C ASP A 287 -158.79 28.96 9.19
N GLU A 288 -159.38 28.02 8.44
CA GLU A 288 -160.84 27.95 8.28
C GLU A 288 -161.56 27.56 9.58
N SER A 289 -160.98 26.64 10.36
CA SER A 289 -161.51 26.25 11.68
C SER A 289 -161.43 27.39 12.71
N ARG A 290 -160.43 28.27 12.57
CA ARG A 290 -160.23 29.42 13.47
C ARG A 290 -161.28 30.51 13.28
N ASN A 291 -161.70 30.77 12.04
CA ASN A 291 -162.73 31.78 11.73
C ASN A 291 -164.13 31.37 12.22
N ALA A 292 -164.44 30.07 12.26
CA ALA A 292 -165.70 29.57 12.82
C ALA A 292 -165.80 29.77 14.35
N LYS A 293 -164.66 29.78 15.06
CA LYS A 293 -164.60 29.99 16.52
C LYS A 293 -164.87 31.43 16.93
N GLU A 294 -164.36 32.42 16.19
CA GLU A 294 -164.59 33.85 16.48
C GLU A 294 -166.05 34.31 16.32
N ALA A 295 -166.84 33.60 15.50
CA ALA A 295 -168.28 33.87 15.36
C ALA A 295 -169.07 33.50 16.62
N CYS A 296 -168.64 32.49 17.37
CA CYS A 296 -169.32 32.01 18.58
C CYS A 296 -169.02 32.89 19.82
N ASP A 297 -167.83 33.47 19.89
CA ASP A 297 -167.42 34.33 21.03
C ASP A 297 -168.18 35.69 21.05
N LYS A 298 -168.64 36.19 19.90
CA LYS A 298 -169.41 37.45 19.82
C LYS A 298 -170.85 37.32 20.36
N GLU A 299 -171.50 36.16 20.25
CA GLU A 299 -172.84 35.92 20.84
C GLU A 299 -172.80 35.78 22.37
N ILE A 300 -171.67 35.30 22.93
CA ILE A 300 -171.47 35.16 24.38
C ILE A 300 -171.33 36.51 25.08
N ASP A 301 -170.75 37.52 24.42
CA ASP A 301 -170.52 38.84 25.02
C ASP A 301 -171.79 39.73 25.07
N GLU A 302 -172.77 39.54 24.19
CA GLU A 302 -174.05 40.24 24.27
C GLU A 302 -174.95 39.72 25.41
N LEU A 303 -174.87 38.44 25.75
CA LEU A 303 -175.58 37.84 26.89
C LEU A 303 -174.98 38.24 28.24
N LYS A 304 -173.66 38.44 28.33
CA LYS A 304 -172.98 38.93 29.54
C LYS A 304 -173.35 40.37 29.91
N LYS A 305 -173.61 41.24 28.92
CA LYS A 305 -174.07 42.63 29.18
C LYS A 305 -175.47 42.70 29.81
N LYS A 306 -176.37 41.79 29.46
CA LYS A 306 -177.73 41.73 30.05
C LYS A 306 -177.73 41.22 31.50
N TYR A 307 -176.80 40.34 31.87
CA TYR A 307 -176.69 39.81 33.23
C TYR A 307 -176.14 40.83 34.24
N LYS A 308 -175.21 41.71 33.82
CA LYS A 308 -174.57 42.70 34.71
C LYS A 308 -175.53 43.77 35.24
N ASN A 309 -176.42 44.30 34.40
CA ASN A 309 -177.35 45.37 34.79
C ASN A 309 -178.49 44.92 35.74
N LEU A 310 -178.80 43.62 35.78
CA LEU A 310 -179.81 43.05 36.70
C LEU A 310 -179.22 42.73 38.09
N LYS A 311 -177.90 42.47 38.17
CA LYS A 311 -177.17 42.20 39.42
C LYS A 311 -177.00 43.47 40.27
N GLU A 312 -176.66 44.59 39.64
CA GLU A 312 -176.35 45.86 40.34
C GLU A 312 -177.57 46.51 41.05
N LYS A 313 -178.81 46.26 40.60
CA LYS A 313 -180.01 46.76 41.30
C LYS A 313 -180.44 45.90 42.49
N GLN A 314 -180.06 44.63 42.52
CA GLN A 314 -180.41 43.71 43.61
C GLN A 314 -179.53 43.93 44.85
N ASP A 315 -178.29 44.37 44.66
CA ASP A 315 -177.34 44.58 45.75
C ASP A 315 -177.60 45.92 46.50
N GLN A 316 -178.17 46.92 45.84
CA GLN A 316 -178.53 48.19 46.50
C GLN A 316 -179.72 48.04 47.48
N LEU A 317 -180.68 47.16 47.19
CA LEU A 317 -181.85 46.92 48.05
C LEU A 317 -181.52 46.11 49.33
N LYS A 318 -180.35 45.46 49.37
CA LYS A 318 -179.91 44.60 50.47
C LYS A 318 -179.05 45.35 51.50
N SER A 319 -178.34 46.40 51.07
CA SER A 319 -177.49 47.22 51.95
C SER A 319 -178.27 48.08 52.95
N ASP A 320 -179.44 48.61 52.57
CA ASP A 320 -180.21 49.51 53.44
C ASP A 320 -181.00 48.76 54.54
N TYR A 321 -181.25 47.46 54.35
CA TYR A 321 -181.97 46.60 55.31
C TYR A 321 -181.09 46.17 56.50
N ASP A 322 -179.79 45.98 56.29
CA ASP A 322 -178.88 45.47 57.33
C ASP A 322 -178.37 46.56 58.30
N GLN A 323 -178.37 47.84 57.89
CA GLN A 323 -177.95 48.96 58.74
C GLN A 323 -178.98 49.29 59.85
N LEU A 324 -180.27 49.00 59.63
CA LEU A 324 -181.34 49.22 60.61
C LEU A 324 -181.34 48.19 61.77
N LYS A 325 -180.61 47.08 61.64
CA LYS A 325 -180.69 45.92 62.55
C LYS A 325 -179.53 45.83 63.56
N ALA A 326 -178.44 46.57 63.34
CA ALA A 326 -177.24 46.52 64.19
C ALA A 326 -177.25 47.53 65.36
N ASP A 327 -177.84 48.72 65.19
CA ASP A 327 -177.86 49.75 66.25
C ASP A 327 -178.90 49.48 67.36
N GLN A 328 -179.86 48.59 67.10
CA GLN A 328 -180.93 48.23 68.03
C GLN A 328 -180.51 47.18 69.09
N LEU A 329 -179.40 46.46 68.90
CA LEU A 329 -178.97 45.35 69.78
C LEU A 329 -177.80 45.73 70.72
N LYS A 330 -177.11 46.86 70.49
CA LYS A 330 -175.87 47.22 71.20
C LYS A 330 -176.06 48.01 72.50
N THR A 331 -177.18 48.71 72.72
CA THR A 331 -177.36 49.58 73.91
C THR A 331 -178.40 49.06 74.92
N PHE A 332 -179.19 48.03 74.56
CA PHE A 332 -180.04 47.29 75.50
C PHE A 332 -179.22 46.49 76.52
N GLN A 333 -177.94 46.22 76.23
CA GLN A 333 -177.01 45.48 77.09
C GLN A 333 -176.21 46.37 78.07
N GLU A 334 -176.14 47.70 77.89
CA GLU A 334 -175.43 48.60 78.83
C GLU A 334 -176.34 49.20 79.94
N ASN A 335 -177.65 49.30 79.72
CA ASN A 335 -178.60 49.72 80.78
C ASN A 335 -178.82 48.63 81.85
N GLU A 336 -178.45 47.39 81.57
CA GLU A 336 -178.45 46.29 82.55
C GLU A 336 -177.07 46.07 83.21
N ASP A 337 -176.08 46.92 82.94
CA ASP A 337 -174.96 47.16 83.89
C ASP A 337 -175.31 48.26 84.88
N LEU A 338 -176.61 48.31 85.17
CA LEU A 338 -177.08 48.02 86.51
C LEU A 338 -176.17 48.67 87.54
N LYS A 339 -176.61 49.79 88.11
CA LYS A 339 -177.49 49.70 89.30
C LYS A 339 -176.88 48.90 90.49
N LYS A 340 -175.58 48.57 90.39
CA LYS A 340 -174.60 47.97 91.30
C LYS A 340 -173.55 49.02 91.64
N GLN A 341 -173.24 49.98 90.76
CA GLN A 341 -172.43 51.17 91.11
C GLN A 341 -173.25 52.32 91.73
N LEU A 342 -174.58 52.24 91.70
CA LEU A 342 -175.47 53.16 92.42
C LEU A 342 -175.41 52.99 93.96
N ASP A 343 -174.91 51.85 94.47
CA ASP A 343 -174.77 51.57 95.91
C ASP A 343 -173.36 51.89 96.47
N GLU A 344 -172.35 52.13 95.61
CA GLU A 344 -170.95 52.20 96.07
C GLU A 344 -170.43 53.61 96.35
N PHE A 345 -170.97 54.66 95.72
CA PHE A 345 -170.43 56.00 95.95
C PHE A 345 -171.49 57.13 96.00
N GLN A 346 -172.59 56.80 96.70
CA GLN A 346 -173.24 57.66 97.72
C GLN A 346 -172.26 58.12 98.84
N LYS A 347 -170.95 57.96 98.64
CA LYS A 347 -169.83 58.27 99.54
C LYS A 347 -168.91 59.40 99.00
N GLU A 348 -169.05 59.88 97.75
CA GLU A 348 -168.21 60.99 97.17
C GLU A 348 -169.00 62.29 97.04
N ASN A 349 -170.33 62.19 97.00
CA ASN A 349 -171.20 63.35 97.15
C ASN A 349 -171.04 64.05 98.52
N GLU A 350 -170.28 63.49 99.47
CA GLU A 350 -169.88 64.17 100.71
C GLU A 350 -168.54 64.94 100.61
N GLU A 351 -167.66 64.72 99.62
CA GLU A 351 -166.31 65.32 99.63
C GLU A 351 -166.08 66.52 98.69
N ARG A 352 -166.74 66.66 97.53
CA ARG A 352 -166.47 67.80 96.61
C ARG A 352 -167.62 68.73 96.26
N LEU A 353 -168.63 68.69 97.15
CA LEU A 353 -169.36 69.86 97.67
C LEU A 353 -168.41 70.97 98.22
N ASN A 354 -167.08 70.75 98.25
CA ASN A 354 -166.05 71.72 98.61
C ASN A 354 -165.34 72.46 97.44
N ALA A 355 -165.63 72.18 96.16
CA ALA A 355 -164.99 72.92 95.05
C ALA A 355 -165.91 73.90 94.29
N ILE A 356 -167.20 73.91 94.62
CA ILE A 356 -168.12 75.05 94.39
C ILE A 356 -167.71 76.21 95.33
N LYS A 357 -166.53 76.77 95.09
CA LYS A 357 -166.08 78.09 95.60
C LYS A 357 -165.19 78.86 94.63
N ILE A 358 -164.58 78.23 93.61
CA ILE A 358 -163.60 78.90 92.72
C ILE A 358 -163.73 78.27 91.33
N ALA A 359 -164.59 78.69 90.41
CA ALA A 359 -164.31 79.82 89.53
C ALA A 359 -165.61 80.31 88.87
N ASN A 360 -166.69 80.26 89.64
CA ASN A 360 -167.96 80.94 89.38
C ASN A 360 -167.90 82.35 89.98
N GLN A 361 -166.85 83.10 89.65
CA GLN A 361 -166.84 84.55 89.71
C GLN A 361 -165.64 85.03 88.90
N LYS A 362 -165.91 85.90 87.92
CA LYS A 362 -164.96 86.64 87.07
C LYS A 362 -164.41 85.86 85.86
N ASP A 363 -164.92 85.96 84.64
CA ASP A 363 -165.21 87.24 84.01
C ASP A 363 -166.12 87.08 82.78
N LEU A 364 -167.39 86.89 83.10
CA LEU A 364 -168.51 87.45 82.35
C LEU A 364 -168.52 89.00 82.42
N GLU A 365 -167.62 89.66 83.18
CA GLU A 365 -167.68 91.12 83.37
C GLU A 365 -166.41 91.91 83.01
N GLU A 366 -165.26 91.29 82.71
CA GLU A 366 -164.03 92.05 82.37
C GLU A 366 -163.61 91.95 80.89
N GLN A 367 -164.14 92.89 80.10
CA GLN A 367 -163.57 93.38 78.82
C GLN A 367 -164.35 93.07 77.54
N LYS A 368 -165.65 93.29 77.65
CA LYS A 368 -166.36 94.32 76.86
C LYS A 368 -165.65 95.70 76.77
N ARG A 369 -164.33 95.79 76.84
CA ARG A 369 -163.67 97.10 77.01
C ARG A 369 -162.33 97.32 76.33
N LYS A 370 -161.65 96.30 75.81
CA LYS A 370 -160.31 96.46 75.24
C LYS A 370 -160.17 95.36 74.19
N PHE A 371 -159.99 95.55 72.88
CA PHE A 371 -159.07 96.45 72.21
C PHE A 371 -158.92 95.85 70.80
N LEU A 372 -159.65 96.26 69.77
CA LEU A 372 -159.33 97.44 68.98
C LEU A 372 -157.82 97.76 68.81
N GLU A 373 -156.87 96.84 68.99
CA GLU A 373 -155.47 97.31 68.84
C GLU A 373 -154.37 96.30 68.43
N LYS A 374 -154.64 95.06 67.99
CA LYS A 374 -153.55 94.23 67.43
C LYS A 374 -154.03 93.27 66.32
N GLU A 375 -154.03 93.59 65.03
CA GLU A 375 -153.03 94.32 64.26
C GLU A 375 -151.58 93.93 64.60
N GLN A 376 -150.82 93.59 63.56
CA GLN A 376 -149.38 93.77 63.48
C GLN A 376 -148.38 92.66 63.77
N LYS A 377 -148.66 91.40 64.13
CA LYS A 377 -147.50 90.53 64.51
C LYS A 377 -147.44 89.10 64.01
N HIS A 378 -147.28 88.90 62.70
CA HIS A 378 -146.10 88.20 62.12
C HIS A 378 -146.44 87.30 60.94
N ILE A 379 -145.98 87.50 59.69
CA ILE A 379 -144.86 88.32 59.20
C ILE A 379 -143.63 88.22 60.13
N GLN A 380 -143.04 87.02 60.28
CA GLN A 380 -141.62 86.85 60.70
C GLN A 380 -141.04 85.43 60.70
N LYS A 381 -141.77 84.35 60.34
CA LYS A 381 -141.14 83.00 60.24
C LYS A 381 -140.88 82.46 58.84
N GLU A 382 -141.05 83.31 57.83
CA GLU A 382 -140.55 83.17 56.46
C GLU A 382 -139.02 82.95 56.35
N ASN A 383 -138.20 83.34 57.33
CA ASN A 383 -136.78 83.59 57.06
C ASN A 383 -135.80 82.67 57.82
N LYS A 384 -136.10 81.36 57.88
CA LYS A 384 -135.17 80.25 58.25
C LYS A 384 -135.05 79.18 57.14
N LYS A 385 -135.02 79.55 55.85
CA LYS A 385 -133.87 80.21 55.25
C LYS A 385 -132.61 79.37 55.43
N ARG A 386 -132.14 78.89 54.27
CA ARG A 386 -130.81 79.19 53.76
C ARG A 386 -129.67 79.12 54.79
N GLU A 387 -129.44 77.97 55.40
CA GLU A 387 -128.14 77.79 56.04
C GLU A 387 -127.27 76.69 55.44
N GLN A 388 -127.76 75.53 54.99
CA GLN A 388 -126.82 74.45 54.66
C GLN A 388 -126.98 73.75 53.32
N GLU A 389 -127.29 74.54 52.29
CA GLU A 389 -126.56 74.55 51.00
C GLU A 389 -125.08 75.02 51.21
N PHE A 390 -124.48 74.63 52.34
CA PHE A 390 -123.19 75.07 52.84
C PHE A 390 -122.49 73.87 53.43
N LEU A 391 -122.42 72.74 52.71
CA LEU A 391 -121.15 72.00 52.74
C LEU A 391 -121.01 70.91 51.67
N ASP A 392 -121.29 71.30 50.43
CA ASP A 392 -120.40 71.01 49.27
C ASP A 392 -118.93 71.45 49.48
N LEU A 393 -118.49 71.54 50.73
CA LEU A 393 -117.15 71.86 51.15
C LEU A 393 -116.82 71.13 52.44
N LYS A 394 -117.56 70.07 52.83
CA LYS A 394 -117.04 69.10 53.79
C LYS A 394 -116.51 67.94 53.01
N ASN A 395 -115.52 68.27 52.21
CA ASN A 395 -114.20 68.13 52.79
C ASN A 395 -114.08 66.73 53.32
N SER A 396 -113.82 65.86 52.36
CA SER A 396 -112.44 65.75 51.88
C SER A 396 -111.63 65.13 52.98
N PHE A 397 -110.44 64.74 52.58
CA PHE A 397 -109.39 64.71 53.58
C PHE A 397 -109.70 63.81 54.76
N THR A 398 -110.15 62.61 54.42
CA THR A 398 -109.62 61.47 55.15
C THR A 398 -109.59 60.31 54.15
N GLU A 399 -108.81 60.45 53.09
CA GLU A 399 -107.38 60.09 53.11
C GLU A 399 -107.20 58.63 53.52
N GLN A 400 -107.12 57.79 52.49
CA GLN A 400 -106.14 56.70 52.32
C GLN A 400 -106.75 55.73 51.28
N LEU A 401 -106.63 55.87 49.96
CA LEU A 401 -105.65 56.56 49.12
C LEU A 401 -104.21 56.48 49.64
N GLN A 402 -103.85 55.33 50.22
CA GLN A 402 -102.44 54.97 50.39
C GLN A 402 -102.26 53.45 50.39
N ALA A 403 -101.79 52.96 49.25
CA ALA A 403 -100.84 51.85 49.15
C ALA A 403 -101.32 50.41 48.91
N GLU A 404 -102.21 50.15 47.93
CA GLU A 404 -102.10 48.85 47.21
C GLU A 404 -102.71 48.80 45.80
N LYS A 405 -102.97 49.96 45.19
CA LYS A 405 -103.55 50.09 43.84
C LYS A 405 -102.60 50.68 42.80
N ASP A 406 -101.31 50.48 43.01
CA ASP A 406 -100.24 50.82 42.08
C ASP A 406 -99.22 49.68 42.11
N LYS A 407 -98.80 49.04 41.03
CA LYS A 407 -98.88 49.37 39.60
C LYS A 407 -98.33 48.13 38.87
N LEU A 408 -99.08 47.54 37.92
CA LEU A 408 -98.98 47.80 36.46
C LEU A 408 -97.69 47.16 35.82
N LYS A 409 -97.64 46.60 34.61
CA LYS A 409 -98.55 46.47 33.45
C LYS A 409 -97.83 45.77 32.28
N ASP A 410 -98.59 45.05 31.45
CA ASP A 410 -98.63 45.08 29.96
C ASP A 410 -97.36 44.85 29.08
N THR A 411 -97.25 43.75 28.31
CA THR A 411 -97.78 43.43 26.94
C THR A 411 -96.92 43.96 25.76
N SER A 412 -96.43 43.06 24.88
CA SER A 412 -96.87 42.79 23.49
C SER A 412 -96.61 43.89 22.43
N LYS A 413 -95.82 43.58 21.37
CA LYS A 413 -96.25 43.58 19.94
C LYS A 413 -95.10 43.41 18.89
N GLU A 414 -95.39 42.57 17.88
CA GLU A 414 -95.00 42.58 16.44
C GLU A 414 -93.51 42.35 16.07
N LYS A 415 -93.08 41.26 15.42
CA LYS A 415 -93.49 40.59 14.16
C LYS A 415 -93.49 41.52 12.93
N ASP A 416 -92.33 41.58 12.26
CA ASP A 416 -92.07 41.66 10.81
C ASP A 416 -91.02 42.70 10.39
N LYS A 417 -89.76 42.29 10.31
CA LYS A 417 -88.79 42.85 9.35
C LYS A 417 -87.69 41.84 9.01
N MET A 418 -88.07 40.96 8.10
CA MET A 418 -87.24 39.97 7.41
C MET A 418 -86.06 40.64 6.68
N SER A 419 -85.03 39.84 6.41
CA SER A 419 -84.41 39.78 5.07
C SER A 419 -83.92 41.10 4.45
N SER A 420 -82.86 41.70 5.00
CA SER A 420 -82.12 42.76 4.28
C SER A 420 -80.71 43.04 4.83
N LYS A 421 -79.81 42.04 4.94
CA LYS A 421 -78.34 42.29 5.02
C LYS A 421 -77.43 41.06 4.83
N MET A 422 -77.88 40.09 4.03
CA MET A 422 -77.07 38.98 3.52
C MET A 422 -76.48 39.32 2.14
N SER A 423 -75.94 40.53 1.97
CA SER A 423 -75.37 41.00 0.69
C SER A 423 -74.21 41.98 0.91
N ALA A 424 -73.22 41.58 1.70
CA ALA A 424 -71.90 42.22 1.76
C ALA A 424 -70.86 41.25 2.39
N LEU A 425 -70.70 40.08 1.77
CA LEU A 425 -69.77 39.03 2.14
C LEU A 425 -68.36 39.22 1.51
N GLU A 426 -67.93 40.46 1.22
CA GLU A 426 -66.81 40.69 0.27
C GLU A 426 -65.65 41.58 0.78
N ALA A 427 -65.55 41.89 2.07
CA ALA A 427 -64.46 42.76 2.58
C ALA A 427 -63.42 42.11 3.51
N GLU A 428 -63.58 40.86 3.97
CA GLU A 428 -62.62 40.23 4.91
C GLU A 428 -61.99 38.92 4.41
N ILE A 429 -62.11 38.65 3.11
CA ILE A 429 -61.29 37.64 2.39
C ILE A 429 -59.96 38.24 1.88
N GLU A 430 -59.71 39.55 2.04
CA GLU A 430 -58.49 40.23 1.52
C GLU A 430 -57.50 40.78 2.58
N GLN A 431 -57.63 40.45 3.87
CA GLN A 431 -56.59 40.77 4.86
C GLN A 431 -55.84 39.57 5.45
N LEU A 432 -56.31 38.34 5.26
CA LEU A 432 -55.56 37.14 5.68
C LEU A 432 -54.84 36.42 4.54
N LYS A 433 -54.90 36.98 3.32
CA LYS A 433 -54.06 36.62 2.16
C LYS A 433 -52.68 37.32 2.14
N LEU A 434 -52.39 38.26 3.04
CA LEU A 434 -51.14 39.04 3.02
C LEU A 434 -50.02 38.53 3.95
N ALA A 435 -50.15 37.34 4.58
CA ALA A 435 -49.09 36.80 5.44
C ALA A 435 -48.99 35.27 5.47
N LEU A 436 -49.10 34.64 4.29
CA LEU A 436 -48.44 33.36 4.00
C LEU A 436 -46.99 33.59 3.52
N ALA A 437 -46.38 34.74 3.80
CA ALA A 437 -45.26 35.23 2.98
C ALA A 437 -43.87 35.26 3.64
N ASN A 438 -43.62 34.82 4.88
CA ASN A 438 -42.23 34.66 5.37
C ASN A 438 -42.09 33.61 6.48
N LEU A 439 -41.55 32.43 6.13
CA LEU A 439 -41.13 31.31 7.02
C LEU A 439 -42.13 30.18 7.26
N LYS A 440 -42.95 29.93 6.23
CA LYS A 440 -43.13 28.58 5.69
C LYS A 440 -42.18 28.40 4.49
N THR A 441 -40.88 28.52 4.74
CA THR A 441 -39.80 28.09 3.84
C THR A 441 -39.06 26.96 4.55
N ALA A 442 -39.22 25.75 4.01
CA ALA A 442 -38.55 24.50 4.39
C ALA A 442 -38.78 24.05 5.85
N MET A 443 -39.91 23.44 6.19
CA MET A 443 -40.32 22.09 5.76
C MET A 443 -39.24 21.06 6.10
N ASN A 444 -39.55 20.27 7.13
CA ASN A 444 -39.28 18.85 7.30
C ASN A 444 -38.12 18.28 6.48
N ASP A 445 -37.12 17.72 7.14
CA ASP A 445 -37.02 16.26 7.24
C ASP A 445 -35.76 15.86 8.02
N LEU A 446 -35.82 14.63 8.53
CA LEU A 446 -34.74 13.77 8.99
C LEU A 446 -34.34 13.84 10.47
N ASP A 447 -34.93 12.93 11.24
CA ASP A 447 -34.20 11.77 11.78
C ASP A 447 -32.67 11.93 11.81
N GLY A 448 -32.10 12.20 12.99
CA GLY A 448 -30.64 12.17 13.12
C GLY A 448 -30.05 13.00 14.24
N ALA A 449 -30.28 12.62 15.50
CA ALA A 449 -29.40 13.02 16.60
C ALA A 449 -29.30 11.92 17.66
N ASN A 450 -28.97 10.71 17.20
CA ASN A 450 -28.37 9.67 18.02
C ASN A 450 -26.98 9.38 17.44
N VAL A 451 -26.03 10.29 17.69
CA VAL A 451 -24.62 10.14 17.28
C VAL A 451 -23.71 10.45 18.47
N LEU A 452 -23.87 9.68 19.54
CA LEU A 452 -22.79 9.38 20.49
C LEU A 452 -22.60 7.86 20.67
N GLY A 453 -23.29 7.02 19.89
CA GLY A 453 -23.20 5.56 19.94
C GLY A 453 -22.95 4.87 18.59
N LYS A 454 -22.51 5.60 17.55
CA LYS A 454 -22.28 5.09 16.19
C LYS A 454 -20.85 5.26 15.67
N TYR A 455 -19.86 5.31 16.57
CA TYR A 455 -18.44 5.16 16.23
C TYR A 455 -17.81 3.86 16.77
N GLU A 456 -18.60 2.93 17.32
CA GLU A 456 -18.12 1.61 17.79
C GLU A 456 -18.23 0.48 16.75
N LYS A 457 -18.54 0.79 15.49
CA LYS A 457 -18.52 -0.19 14.37
C LYS A 457 -17.74 0.27 13.15
N LEU A 458 -16.80 1.19 13.30
CA LEU A 458 -15.63 1.15 12.42
C LEU A 458 -14.81 -0.04 12.91
N LYS A 459 -14.68 -1.08 12.08
CA LYS A 459 -13.53 -1.98 12.23
C LYS A 459 -12.32 -1.05 12.24
N TRP A 460 -11.71 -0.87 13.40
CA TRP A 460 -10.38 -0.28 13.44
C TRP A 460 -9.54 -1.19 12.55
N PHE A 461 -9.08 -0.66 11.42
CA PHE A 461 -8.17 -1.41 10.57
C PHE A 461 -7.00 -1.79 11.46
N GLY A 462 -6.76 -3.09 11.63
CA GLY A 462 -5.55 -3.56 12.27
C GLY A 462 -4.36 -3.08 11.46
N ALA A 463 -3.20 -2.93 12.10
CA ALA A 463 -1.96 -2.65 11.38
C ALA A 463 -1.71 -3.63 10.19
N PRO A 464 -2.10 -4.93 10.27
CA PRO A 464 -2.07 -5.84 9.12
C PRO A 464 -3.06 -5.50 7.99
N ASP A 465 -4.25 -4.97 8.31
CA ASP A 465 -5.27 -4.63 7.29
C ASP A 465 -4.83 -3.40 6.47
N LEU A 466 -4.07 -2.49 7.08
CA LEU A 466 -3.49 -1.32 6.41
C LEU A 466 -2.33 -1.67 5.46
N MET A 467 -1.79 -2.88 5.57
CA MET A 467 -0.77 -3.41 4.65
C MET A 467 -1.38 -4.00 3.37
N ASP A 468 -2.72 -4.03 3.22
CA ASP A 468 -3.36 -4.39 1.96
C ASP A 468 -2.95 -3.42 0.84
N ILE A 469 -2.81 -3.98 -0.37
CA ILE A 469 -2.26 -3.32 -1.57
C ILE A 469 -2.94 -1.97 -1.84
N GLN A 470 -4.26 -1.88 -1.69
CA GLN A 470 -4.98 -0.66 -2.01
C GLN A 470 -4.63 0.46 -1.02
N TYR A 471 -4.64 0.15 0.27
CA TYR A 471 -4.37 1.13 1.31
C TYR A 471 -2.91 1.56 1.33
N ILE A 472 -1.96 0.66 1.14
CA ILE A 472 -0.54 1.02 1.20
C ILE A 472 -0.13 1.96 0.07
N ARG A 473 -0.64 1.74 -1.15
CA ARG A 473 -0.39 2.64 -2.27
C ARG A 473 -1.09 3.98 -2.09
N ILE A 474 -2.33 3.98 -1.61
CA ILE A 474 -3.05 5.22 -1.29
C ILE A 474 -2.31 6.00 -0.21
N LEU A 475 -1.83 5.33 0.84
CA LEU A 475 -1.08 5.96 1.94
C LEU A 475 0.24 6.55 1.44
N LEU A 476 1.03 5.81 0.66
CA LEU A 476 2.31 6.29 0.09
C LEU A 476 2.09 7.42 -0.94
N ALA A 477 1.07 7.33 -1.78
CA ALA A 477 0.74 8.36 -2.76
C ALA A 477 0.16 9.63 -2.12
N ALA A 478 -0.78 9.48 -1.17
CA ALA A 478 -1.36 10.61 -0.44
C ALA A 478 -0.30 11.32 0.42
N ALA A 479 0.58 10.56 1.06
CA ALA A 479 1.75 11.07 1.76
C ALA A 479 2.70 11.90 0.86
N LYS A 480 2.75 11.60 -0.44
CA LYS A 480 3.63 12.30 -1.38
C LYS A 480 2.99 13.55 -1.97
N TYR A 481 1.72 13.47 -2.38
CA TYR A 481 1.07 14.51 -3.18
C TYR A 481 0.11 15.40 -2.39
N ILE A 482 -0.35 14.95 -1.21
CA ILE A 482 -1.49 15.57 -0.49
C ILE A 482 -1.10 15.98 0.96
N ASP A 483 0.13 15.69 1.40
CA ASP A 483 0.60 15.95 2.77
C ASP A 483 1.70 17.04 2.86
N PRO A 484 1.33 18.33 2.86
CA PRO A 484 2.29 19.43 2.97
C PRO A 484 3.08 19.42 4.29
N THR A 485 2.54 18.80 5.35
CA THR A 485 3.17 18.68 6.67
C THR A 485 4.09 17.46 6.84
N ARG A 486 4.10 16.53 5.88
CA ARG A 486 4.79 15.22 5.93
C ARG A 486 4.38 14.34 7.13
N SER A 487 3.27 14.61 7.81
CA SER A 487 2.79 13.83 8.95
C SER A 487 2.21 12.47 8.55
N LEU A 488 1.38 12.44 7.50
CA LEU A 488 0.86 11.21 6.90
C LEU A 488 1.99 10.39 6.28
N PHE A 489 2.97 11.06 5.66
CA PHE A 489 4.18 10.45 5.14
C PHE A 489 5.01 9.74 6.21
N LYS A 490 5.28 10.42 7.32
CA LYS A 490 5.99 9.82 8.45
C LYS A 490 5.22 8.64 9.03
N LEU A 491 3.90 8.78 9.20
CA LEU A 491 3.05 7.72 9.75
C LEU A 491 3.01 6.48 8.85
N ALA A 492 2.88 6.66 7.53
CA ALA A 492 2.85 5.57 6.56
C ALA A 492 4.19 4.79 6.56
N LEU A 493 5.32 5.49 6.54
CA LEU A 493 6.63 4.85 6.61
C LEU A 493 6.89 4.16 7.95
N ASP A 494 6.47 4.77 9.07
CA ASP A 494 6.60 4.15 10.40
C ASP A 494 5.74 2.90 10.54
N LEU A 495 4.53 2.89 9.97
CA LEU A 495 3.67 1.72 9.90
C LEU A 495 4.34 0.62 9.07
N MET A 496 4.78 0.93 7.85
CA MET A 496 5.47 -0.03 6.99
C MET A 496 6.72 -0.60 7.65
N ARG A 497 7.53 0.24 8.31
CA ARG A 497 8.73 -0.19 9.03
C ARG A 497 8.43 -1.24 10.09
N LYS A 498 7.31 -1.07 10.82
CA LYS A 498 6.90 -1.97 11.90
C LYS A 498 6.26 -3.26 11.37
N GLU A 499 5.42 -3.16 10.34
CA GLU A 499 4.57 -4.27 9.90
C GLU A 499 5.18 -5.09 8.76
N ALA A 500 5.96 -4.49 7.86
CA ALA A 500 6.52 -5.20 6.70
C ALA A 500 7.30 -6.48 7.05
N PRO A 501 8.11 -6.53 8.14
CA PRO A 501 8.78 -7.77 8.54
C PRO A 501 7.83 -8.88 9.01
N ASN A 502 6.67 -8.52 9.55
CA ASN A 502 5.75 -9.41 10.27
C ASN A 502 4.61 -9.94 9.40
N VAL A 503 4.35 -9.34 8.23
CA VAL A 503 3.34 -9.85 7.30
C VAL A 503 3.76 -11.18 6.66
N GLU A 504 2.77 -12.00 6.31
CA GLU A 504 3.00 -13.30 5.69
C GLU A 504 3.72 -13.16 4.32
N PRO A 505 4.56 -14.14 3.92
CA PRO A 505 5.30 -14.10 2.65
C PRO A 505 4.44 -13.81 1.42
N LYS A 506 3.22 -14.35 1.36
CA LYS A 506 2.27 -14.10 0.27
C LYS A 506 1.86 -12.63 0.18
N ILE A 507 1.63 -11.99 1.33
CA ILE A 507 1.27 -10.56 1.41
C ILE A 507 2.49 -9.71 1.04
N LYS A 508 3.70 -10.06 1.52
CA LYS A 508 4.94 -9.38 1.10
C LYS A 508 5.10 -9.38 -0.41
N LEU A 509 4.87 -10.53 -1.06
CA LEU A 509 4.95 -10.63 -2.52
C LEU A 509 3.90 -9.76 -3.22
N LEU A 510 2.67 -9.73 -2.72
CA LEU A 510 1.61 -8.85 -3.23
C LEU A 510 1.99 -7.37 -3.12
N ILE A 511 2.58 -6.96 -1.99
CA ILE A 511 3.09 -5.60 -1.78
C ILE A 511 4.23 -5.29 -2.78
N CYS A 512 5.15 -6.24 -3.02
CA CYS A 512 6.20 -6.10 -4.03
C CYS A 512 5.62 -5.93 -5.45
N LYS A 513 4.64 -6.75 -5.83
CA LYS A 513 3.93 -6.68 -7.12
C LYS A 513 3.20 -5.36 -7.33
N ALA A 514 2.82 -4.70 -6.24
CA ALA A 514 2.14 -3.41 -6.24
C ALA A 514 3.04 -2.20 -6.55
N ARG A 515 4.30 -2.42 -6.99
CA ARG A 515 5.28 -1.37 -7.32
C ARG A 515 5.69 -0.49 -6.15
N VAL A 516 5.70 -1.07 -4.94
CA VAL A 516 6.13 -0.35 -3.73
C VAL A 516 7.59 0.09 -3.80
N PHE A 517 8.44 -0.65 -4.52
CA PHE A 517 9.87 -0.33 -4.63
C PHE A 517 10.12 0.90 -5.51
N GLU A 518 9.30 1.14 -6.52
CA GLU A 518 9.29 2.40 -7.27
C GLU A 518 8.99 3.57 -6.34
N ASP A 519 7.94 3.47 -5.53
CA ASP A 519 7.54 4.51 -4.58
C ASP A 519 8.64 4.77 -3.55
N LEU A 520 9.17 3.72 -2.93
CA LEU A 520 10.27 3.81 -1.96
C LEU A 520 11.57 4.35 -2.59
N SER A 521 11.85 4.03 -3.85
CA SER A 521 13.05 4.54 -4.55
C SER A 521 12.95 6.04 -4.80
N GLN A 522 11.77 6.55 -5.16
CA GLN A 522 11.51 7.99 -5.31
C GLN A 522 11.58 8.72 -3.98
N ILE A 523 11.15 8.07 -2.88
CA ILE A 523 11.32 8.61 -1.53
C ILE A 523 12.81 8.82 -1.20
N LEU A 524 13.66 7.87 -1.58
CA LEU A 524 15.09 8.00 -1.39
C LEU A 524 15.69 9.14 -2.21
N GLU A 525 15.21 9.44 -3.42
CA GLU A 525 15.74 10.52 -4.28
C GLU A 525 15.75 11.91 -3.61
N GLY A 526 14.92 12.14 -2.57
CA GLY A 526 14.87 13.42 -1.86
C GLY A 526 15.62 13.48 -0.52
N ASN A 527 15.87 12.36 0.16
CA ASN A 527 16.34 12.36 1.57
C ASN A 527 17.17 11.12 1.99
N TRP A 528 17.88 10.47 1.05
CA TRP A 528 18.60 9.21 1.30
C TRP A 528 19.61 9.24 2.46
N ALA A 529 20.21 10.40 2.74
CA ALA A 529 21.22 10.55 3.79
C ALA A 529 20.64 10.80 5.21
N SER A 530 19.32 10.75 5.37
CA SER A 530 18.63 11.04 6.62
C SER A 530 18.06 9.77 7.26
N PHE A 531 17.36 9.91 8.40
CA PHE A 531 16.59 8.83 9.01
C PHE A 531 15.60 8.17 8.03
N THR A 532 15.14 8.89 6.99
CA THR A 532 14.31 8.29 5.92
C THR A 532 15.04 7.16 5.19
N GLY A 533 16.36 7.27 4.98
CA GLY A 533 17.18 6.20 4.43
C GLY A 533 17.15 4.94 5.30
N GLU A 534 17.33 5.10 6.62
CA GLU A 534 17.23 4.00 7.60
C GLU A 534 15.87 3.29 7.52
N VAL A 535 14.79 4.08 7.47
CA VAL A 535 13.42 3.55 7.41
C VAL A 535 13.18 2.78 6.13
N VAL A 536 13.56 3.33 4.97
CA VAL A 536 13.37 2.65 3.68
C VAL A 536 14.19 1.37 3.62
N CYS A 537 15.45 1.38 4.06
CA CYS A 537 16.27 0.17 4.11
C CYS A 537 15.63 -0.91 5.00
N THR A 538 15.07 -0.53 6.14
CA THR A 538 14.36 -1.46 7.04
C THR A 538 13.13 -2.07 6.37
N ILE A 539 12.36 -1.27 5.63
CA ILE A 539 11.18 -1.73 4.89
C ILE A 539 11.61 -2.72 3.79
N VAL A 540 12.62 -2.39 3.00
CA VAL A 540 13.13 -3.27 1.93
C VAL A 540 13.64 -4.60 2.49
N ASP A 541 14.43 -4.55 3.57
CA ASP A 541 14.90 -5.74 4.29
C ASP A 541 13.72 -6.59 4.78
N GLY A 542 12.71 -5.95 5.38
CA GLY A 542 11.50 -6.61 5.88
C GLY A 542 10.65 -7.27 4.79
N LEU A 543 10.45 -6.60 3.66
CA LEU A 543 9.64 -7.10 2.53
C LEU A 543 10.29 -8.27 1.80
N LEU A 544 11.62 -8.34 1.76
CA LEU A 544 12.35 -9.45 1.13
C LEU A 544 12.63 -10.61 2.09
N LYS A 545 12.50 -10.38 3.41
CA LYS A 545 12.69 -11.43 4.41
C LYS A 545 11.64 -12.52 4.22
N ASP A 546 12.11 -13.75 3.99
CA ASP A 546 11.30 -14.94 3.69
C ASP A 546 10.43 -14.80 2.42
N ASN A 547 10.82 -13.89 1.51
CA ASN A 547 10.10 -13.57 0.27
C ASN A 547 11.10 -13.32 -0.88
N LYS A 548 11.72 -14.39 -1.39
CA LYS A 548 12.71 -14.28 -2.47
C LYS A 548 12.09 -13.86 -3.81
N GLU A 549 10.85 -14.25 -4.06
CA GLU A 549 10.10 -13.88 -5.27
C GLU A 549 9.92 -12.36 -5.41
N GLY A 550 9.90 -11.64 -4.28
CA GLY A 550 9.85 -10.17 -4.27
C GLY A 550 11.07 -9.48 -4.90
N LEU A 551 12.19 -10.18 -5.09
CA LEU A 551 13.44 -9.60 -5.58
C LEU A 551 13.35 -9.09 -7.03
N GLU A 552 12.60 -9.77 -7.90
CA GLU A 552 12.42 -9.35 -9.30
C GLU A 552 11.85 -7.92 -9.39
N HIS A 553 10.96 -7.55 -8.45
CA HIS A 553 10.40 -6.21 -8.36
C HIS A 553 11.40 -5.16 -7.83
N VAL A 554 12.41 -5.58 -7.08
CA VAL A 554 13.51 -4.67 -6.69
C VAL A 554 14.41 -4.39 -7.88
N LEU A 555 14.75 -5.41 -8.66
CA LEU A 555 15.65 -5.33 -9.83
C LEU A 555 15.05 -4.47 -10.95
N THR A 556 13.75 -4.61 -11.20
CA THR A 556 13.03 -3.85 -12.23
C THR A 556 12.73 -2.40 -11.83
N SER A 557 12.90 -2.05 -10.55
CA SER A 557 12.71 -0.70 -10.02
C SER A 557 14.03 0.10 -9.95
N LYS A 558 13.95 1.38 -9.57
CA LYS A 558 15.16 2.19 -9.26
C LYS A 558 15.72 1.95 -7.86
N MET A 559 15.19 0.99 -7.10
CA MET A 559 15.54 0.76 -5.69
C MET A 559 17.02 0.46 -5.48
N ILE A 560 17.65 -0.36 -6.34
CA ILE A 560 19.08 -0.67 -6.24
C ILE A 560 19.95 0.59 -6.29
N ASN A 561 19.61 1.55 -7.15
CA ASN A 561 20.31 2.84 -7.21
C ASN A 561 20.10 3.67 -5.94
N GLY A 562 18.89 3.65 -5.37
CA GLY A 562 18.59 4.27 -4.09
C GLY A 562 19.44 3.68 -2.95
N LEU A 563 19.49 2.35 -2.83
CA LEU A 563 20.27 1.65 -1.80
C LEU A 563 21.77 1.94 -1.92
N LYS A 564 22.32 1.98 -3.15
CA LYS A 564 23.73 2.38 -3.38
C LYS A 564 24.00 3.81 -2.91
N LYS A 565 23.07 4.76 -3.14
CA LYS A 565 23.19 6.14 -2.64
C LYS A 565 23.14 6.23 -1.12
N VAL A 566 22.32 5.41 -0.47
CA VAL A 566 22.29 5.34 1.00
C VAL A 566 23.65 4.90 1.55
N LEU A 567 24.33 3.97 0.88
CA LEU A 567 25.67 3.49 1.28
C LEU A 567 26.81 4.43 0.90
N SER A 568 26.57 5.49 0.12
CA SER A 568 27.60 6.45 -0.27
C SER A 568 27.72 7.64 0.68
N VAL A 569 27.00 7.64 1.81
CA VAL A 569 27.17 8.68 2.84
C VAL A 569 28.46 8.47 3.63
N GLU A 570 28.80 9.43 4.48
CA GLU A 570 29.94 9.34 5.37
C GLU A 570 29.93 8.03 6.19
N HIS A 571 31.06 7.33 6.20
CA HIS A 571 31.15 5.96 6.74
C HIS A 571 30.68 5.86 8.20
N SER A 572 30.90 6.90 9.01
CA SER A 572 30.47 7.03 10.41
C SER A 572 28.95 7.06 10.61
N LYS A 573 28.18 7.39 9.55
CA LYS A 573 26.71 7.46 9.56
C LYS A 573 26.06 6.18 9.04
N ILE A 574 26.85 5.25 8.49
CA ILE A 574 26.35 3.95 8.09
C ILE A 574 26.06 3.13 9.34
N LYS A 575 24.90 2.47 9.34
CA LYS A 575 24.42 1.57 10.37
C LYS A 575 24.14 0.24 9.70
N ARG A 576 24.11 -0.85 10.48
CA ARG A 576 23.76 -2.17 9.97
C ARG A 576 22.49 -2.18 9.09
N VAL A 577 21.46 -1.43 9.48
CA VAL A 577 20.19 -1.34 8.71
C VAL A 577 20.39 -0.86 7.27
N HIS A 578 21.36 0.03 7.01
CA HIS A 578 21.63 0.55 5.67
C HIS A 578 22.18 -0.53 4.74
N ILE A 579 23.13 -1.34 5.23
CA ILE A 579 23.74 -2.42 4.44
C ILE A 579 22.83 -3.65 4.36
N ALA A 580 22.04 -3.94 5.40
CA ALA A 580 21.18 -5.11 5.48
C ALA A 580 20.23 -5.23 4.28
N ALA A 581 19.64 -4.10 3.83
CA ALA A 581 18.75 -4.08 2.68
C ALA A 581 19.45 -4.57 1.39
N LEU A 582 20.61 -4.01 1.06
CA LEU A 582 21.36 -4.37 -0.14
C LEU A 582 21.97 -5.77 -0.03
N ALA A 583 22.41 -6.16 1.18
CA ALA A 583 22.88 -7.51 1.44
C ALA A 583 21.76 -8.54 1.24
N ARG A 584 20.53 -8.26 1.70
CA ARG A 584 19.38 -9.17 1.51
C ARG A 584 19.01 -9.33 0.05
N VAL A 585 19.02 -8.25 -0.72
CA VAL A 585 18.83 -8.28 -2.19
C VAL A 585 19.79 -9.28 -2.83
N VAL A 586 21.08 -9.21 -2.47
CA VAL A 586 22.11 -10.12 -3.00
C VAL A 586 21.93 -11.56 -2.53
N ILE A 587 21.66 -11.76 -1.23
CA ILE A 587 21.53 -13.09 -0.62
C ILE A 587 20.32 -13.83 -1.18
N CYS A 588 19.19 -13.14 -1.39
CA CYS A 588 17.96 -13.73 -1.90
C CYS A 588 18.01 -14.10 -3.39
N GLY A 589 18.93 -13.52 -4.17
CA GLY A 589 18.98 -13.69 -5.63
C GLY A 589 19.37 -15.08 -6.11
N SER A 590 18.84 -15.46 -7.27
CA SER A 590 19.38 -16.56 -8.09
C SER A 590 20.77 -16.21 -8.63
N ASP A 591 21.44 -17.17 -9.27
CA ASP A 591 22.76 -16.90 -9.86
C ASP A 591 22.65 -15.89 -11.02
N GLU A 592 21.56 -15.91 -11.80
CA GLU A 592 21.24 -14.97 -12.87
C GLU A 592 20.92 -13.57 -12.32
N GLN A 593 20.08 -13.48 -11.28
CA GLN A 593 19.73 -12.20 -10.64
C GLN A 593 20.95 -11.53 -10.00
N ARG A 594 21.89 -12.32 -9.44
CA ARG A 594 23.17 -11.80 -8.92
C ARG A 594 24.08 -11.30 -10.02
N GLU A 595 24.05 -11.90 -11.20
CA GLU A 595 24.75 -11.40 -12.37
C GLU A 595 24.18 -10.04 -12.82
N GLU A 596 22.86 -9.87 -12.77
CA GLU A 596 22.21 -8.58 -13.03
C GLU A 596 22.61 -7.52 -11.99
N LEU A 597 22.62 -7.85 -10.69
CA LEU A 597 23.11 -6.96 -9.63
C LEU A 597 24.57 -6.54 -9.86
N TYR A 598 25.39 -7.46 -10.36
CA TYR A 598 26.75 -7.16 -10.78
C TYR A 598 26.77 -6.17 -11.96
N LYS A 599 25.96 -6.37 -13.00
CA LYS A 599 25.80 -5.42 -14.13
C LYS A 599 25.32 -4.05 -13.67
N MET A 600 24.53 -3.99 -12.59
CA MET A 600 24.11 -2.75 -11.92
C MET A 600 25.19 -2.09 -11.04
N ASN A 601 26.44 -2.59 -11.06
CA ASN A 601 27.58 -2.04 -10.32
C ASN A 601 27.34 -1.97 -8.80
N VAL A 602 26.75 -3.01 -8.21
CA VAL A 602 26.51 -3.13 -6.76
C VAL A 602 27.80 -3.43 -5.98
N LEU A 603 28.74 -4.14 -6.60
CA LEU A 603 29.95 -4.64 -5.94
C LEU A 603 30.79 -3.56 -5.23
N PRO A 604 31.11 -2.40 -5.85
CA PRO A 604 31.85 -1.33 -5.16
C PRO A 604 31.16 -0.82 -3.91
N SER A 605 29.82 -0.74 -3.92
CA SER A 605 29.04 -0.25 -2.77
C SER A 605 29.15 -1.19 -1.58
N LEU A 606 29.22 -2.51 -1.81
CA LEU A 606 29.43 -3.50 -0.75
C LEU A 606 30.89 -3.52 -0.26
N VAL A 607 31.85 -3.53 -1.18
CA VAL A 607 33.28 -3.62 -0.83
C VAL A 607 33.75 -2.42 -0.03
N SER A 608 33.21 -1.22 -0.28
CA SER A 608 33.51 -0.03 0.51
C SER A 608 33.24 -0.19 2.01
N GLN A 609 32.33 -1.09 2.39
CA GLN A 609 31.93 -1.33 3.77
C GLN A 609 32.86 -2.30 4.53
N PHE A 610 33.84 -2.92 3.87
CA PHE A 610 34.80 -3.84 4.51
C PHE A 610 35.71 -3.17 5.54
N THR A 611 35.83 -1.84 5.49
CA THR A 611 36.62 -1.06 6.44
C THR A 611 35.77 -0.37 7.52
N HIS A 612 34.48 -0.72 7.61
CA HIS A 612 33.57 -0.14 8.59
C HIS A 612 33.97 -0.55 10.02
N SER A 613 33.75 0.34 10.99
CA SER A 613 34.10 0.10 12.40
C SER A 613 33.15 -0.89 13.09
N ASP A 614 31.87 -0.86 12.75
CA ASP A 614 30.87 -1.86 13.17
C ASP A 614 31.07 -3.19 12.43
N LYS A 615 31.44 -4.23 13.17
CA LYS A 615 31.64 -5.59 12.66
C LYS A 615 30.41 -6.18 11.97
N HIS A 616 29.20 -5.80 12.39
CA HIS A 616 27.98 -6.33 11.77
C HIS A 616 27.74 -5.74 10.38
N VAL A 617 28.18 -4.51 10.14
CA VAL A 617 28.18 -3.91 8.80
C VAL A 617 29.17 -4.65 7.90
N VAL A 618 30.37 -4.94 8.43
CA VAL A 618 31.40 -5.70 7.71
C VAL A 618 30.90 -7.12 7.39
N ASP A 619 30.28 -7.80 8.35
CA ASP A 619 29.75 -9.17 8.17
C ASP A 619 28.69 -9.24 7.06
N ASP A 620 27.67 -8.38 7.11
CA ASP A 620 26.61 -8.34 6.11
C ASP A 620 27.19 -8.04 4.70
N ALA A 621 28.18 -7.15 4.61
CA ALA A 621 28.88 -6.85 3.35
C ALA A 621 29.71 -8.03 2.83
N VAL A 622 30.47 -8.71 3.69
CA VAL A 622 31.29 -9.87 3.31
C VAL A 622 30.40 -11.04 2.89
N VAL A 623 29.30 -11.30 3.59
CA VAL A 623 28.33 -12.33 3.21
C VAL A 623 27.71 -12.02 1.84
N ALA A 624 27.33 -10.77 1.59
CA ALA A 624 26.79 -10.36 0.30
C ALA A 624 27.82 -10.57 -0.83
N VAL A 625 29.05 -10.07 -0.64
CA VAL A 625 30.13 -10.21 -1.64
C VAL A 625 30.50 -11.68 -1.86
N ASN A 626 30.46 -12.51 -0.82
CA ASN A 626 30.70 -13.95 -0.93
C ASN A 626 29.61 -14.67 -1.76
N ASN A 627 28.35 -14.25 -1.64
CA ASN A 627 27.25 -14.78 -2.45
C ASN A 627 27.32 -14.30 -3.91
N LEU A 628 27.74 -13.06 -4.12
CA LEU A 628 28.14 -12.59 -5.44
C LEU A 628 29.24 -13.52 -5.99
N ALA A 629 30.39 -13.63 -5.33
CA ALA A 629 31.50 -14.47 -5.80
C ALA A 629 31.11 -15.94 -6.05
N LEU A 630 30.10 -16.47 -5.36
CA LEU A 630 29.57 -17.81 -5.67
C LEU A 630 28.87 -17.86 -7.03
N SER A 631 27.97 -16.92 -7.31
CA SER A 631 27.28 -16.83 -8.61
C SER A 631 28.29 -16.66 -9.74
N GLY A 632 29.27 -15.76 -9.59
CA GLY A 632 30.34 -15.58 -10.57
C GLY A 632 31.17 -16.85 -10.80
N ALA A 633 31.45 -17.63 -9.76
CA ALA A 633 32.19 -18.89 -9.87
C ALA A 633 31.40 -20.00 -10.58
N ARG A 634 30.07 -20.04 -10.41
CA ARG A 634 29.18 -21.03 -11.02
C ARG A 634 28.81 -20.70 -12.47
N HIS A 635 28.65 -19.42 -12.78
CA HIS A 635 28.25 -18.97 -14.11
C HIS A 635 29.41 -19.00 -15.11
N ALA A 636 30.64 -18.77 -14.65
CA ALA A 636 31.82 -18.91 -15.51
C ALA A 636 32.04 -20.38 -15.91
N ASP A 637 32.53 -20.59 -17.15
CA ASP A 637 33.01 -21.89 -17.64
C ASP A 637 33.79 -22.62 -16.52
N PRO A 638 33.52 -23.93 -16.26
CA PRO A 638 34.19 -24.70 -15.21
C PRO A 638 35.69 -24.46 -15.10
N GLU A 639 36.41 -24.31 -16.21
CA GLU A 639 37.87 -24.13 -16.24
C GLU A 639 38.32 -22.66 -16.34
N ALA A 640 37.38 -21.72 -16.50
CA ALA A 640 37.70 -20.29 -16.60
C ALA A 640 37.98 -19.64 -15.24
N LYS A 641 38.85 -18.62 -15.27
CA LYS A 641 39.11 -17.73 -14.13
C LYS A 641 37.83 -16.99 -13.70
N HIS A 642 37.73 -16.65 -12.41
CA HIS A 642 36.58 -15.93 -11.88
C HIS A 642 36.40 -14.56 -12.58
N PRO A 643 35.18 -14.22 -13.07
CA PRO A 643 34.95 -13.02 -13.88
C PRO A 643 35.17 -11.71 -13.11
N TRP A 644 35.02 -11.76 -11.78
CA TRP A 644 35.01 -10.54 -10.94
C TRP A 644 36.30 -10.30 -10.14
N LEU A 645 37.29 -11.20 -10.23
CA LEU A 645 38.56 -11.05 -9.48
C LEU A 645 39.29 -9.75 -9.87
N GLU A 646 39.32 -9.44 -11.17
CA GLU A 646 39.99 -8.26 -11.69
C GLU A 646 39.34 -6.97 -11.19
N ILE A 647 38.01 -6.91 -11.15
CA ILE A 647 37.26 -5.74 -10.67
C ILE A 647 37.40 -5.58 -9.16
N MET A 648 37.41 -6.68 -8.39
CA MET A 648 37.68 -6.64 -6.95
C MET A 648 39.02 -5.98 -6.62
N ASN A 649 40.02 -6.11 -7.50
CA ASN A 649 41.37 -5.54 -7.31
C ASN A 649 41.60 -4.20 -8.03
N LYS A 650 40.70 -3.81 -8.94
CA LYS A 650 40.79 -2.54 -9.69
C LYS A 650 39.93 -1.45 -9.05
N ASN A 651 39.92 -0.27 -9.68
CA ASN A 651 39.06 0.87 -9.33
C ASN A 651 39.23 1.38 -7.89
N GLY A 652 40.43 1.20 -7.31
CA GLY A 652 40.73 1.63 -5.95
C GLY A 652 40.02 0.83 -4.85
N LEU A 653 39.41 -0.32 -5.18
CA LEU A 653 38.70 -1.14 -4.19
C LEU A 653 39.66 -1.94 -3.30
N ASP A 654 40.78 -2.44 -3.82
CA ASP A 654 41.70 -3.33 -3.09
C ASP A 654 40.96 -4.46 -2.33
N GLY A 655 39.85 -4.93 -2.89
CA GLY A 655 38.83 -5.70 -2.19
C GLY A 655 39.33 -7.06 -1.71
N VAL A 656 40.22 -7.72 -2.47
CA VAL A 656 40.83 -8.98 -2.04
C VAL A 656 41.78 -8.78 -0.87
N SER A 657 42.60 -7.72 -0.88
CA SER A 657 43.48 -7.40 0.24
C SER A 657 42.68 -7.03 1.49
N GLN A 658 41.56 -6.31 1.32
CA GLN A 658 40.62 -6.02 2.42
C GLN A 658 39.99 -7.29 3.00
N LEU A 659 39.51 -8.21 2.15
CA LEU A 659 39.05 -9.53 2.60
C LEU A 659 40.16 -10.28 3.36
N PHE A 660 41.41 -10.17 2.92
CA PHE A 660 42.52 -10.82 3.59
C PHE A 660 42.83 -10.19 4.97
N ARG A 661 42.69 -8.86 5.11
CA ARG A 661 42.77 -8.19 6.42
C ARG A 661 41.67 -8.69 7.36
N ILE A 662 40.44 -8.81 6.86
CA ILE A 662 39.31 -9.37 7.62
C ILE A 662 39.58 -10.82 8.03
N PHE A 663 40.11 -11.64 7.13
CA PHE A 663 40.49 -13.03 7.43
C PHE A 663 41.55 -13.13 8.55
N ASN A 664 42.48 -12.17 8.61
CA ASN A 664 43.50 -12.13 9.65
C ASN A 664 43.00 -11.56 10.98
N ASN A 665 41.76 -11.05 11.06
CA ASN A 665 41.16 -10.61 12.32
C ASN A 665 40.70 -11.84 13.15
N PRO A 666 41.27 -12.08 14.35
CA PRO A 666 40.89 -13.22 15.18
C PRO A 666 39.57 -13.02 15.94
N GLU A 667 39.09 -11.77 16.08
CA GLU A 667 37.94 -11.44 16.94
C GLU A 667 36.58 -11.75 16.29
N ASP A 668 36.51 -11.75 14.95
CA ASP A 668 35.29 -12.08 14.21
C ASP A 668 35.41 -13.38 13.42
N VAL A 669 35.13 -14.48 14.12
CA VAL A 669 35.28 -15.84 13.57
C VAL A 669 34.36 -16.08 12.37
N ASN A 670 33.13 -15.55 12.38
CA ASN A 670 32.16 -15.80 11.31
C ASN A 670 32.51 -15.04 10.05
N THR A 671 32.82 -13.74 10.17
CA THR A 671 33.21 -12.92 9.03
C THR A 671 34.54 -13.40 8.46
N LYS A 672 35.50 -13.81 9.30
CA LYS A 672 36.76 -14.46 8.88
C LYS A 672 36.53 -15.68 7.99
N ARG A 673 35.62 -16.59 8.40
CA ARG A 673 35.31 -17.80 7.63
C ARG A 673 34.70 -17.46 6.27
N ASN A 674 33.78 -16.50 6.21
CA ASN A 674 33.20 -16.03 4.94
C ASN A 674 34.25 -15.35 4.05
N ALA A 675 35.18 -14.59 4.63
CA ALA A 675 36.28 -13.98 3.89
C ALA A 675 37.20 -15.04 3.26
N ALA A 676 37.55 -16.09 3.98
CA ALA A 676 38.34 -17.21 3.44
C ALA A 676 37.64 -17.89 2.25
N ILE A 677 36.34 -18.16 2.38
CA ILE A 677 35.52 -18.74 1.30
C ILE A 677 35.48 -17.80 0.10
N CYS A 678 35.26 -16.50 0.33
CA CYS A 678 35.18 -15.51 -0.74
C CYS A 678 36.52 -15.40 -1.50
N ILE A 679 37.66 -15.33 -0.80
CA ILE A 679 38.99 -15.30 -1.43
C ILE A 679 39.19 -16.56 -2.28
N GLY A 680 38.89 -17.74 -1.76
CA GLY A 680 39.04 -18.99 -2.50
C GLY A 680 38.18 -19.03 -3.79
N ARG A 681 36.94 -18.52 -3.74
CA ARG A 681 36.05 -18.43 -4.91
C ARG A 681 36.60 -17.48 -5.97
N LEU A 682 37.11 -16.32 -5.55
CA LEU A 682 37.69 -15.33 -6.46
C LEU A 682 38.95 -15.87 -7.17
N TYR A 683 39.70 -16.78 -6.56
CA TYR A 683 40.86 -17.45 -7.16
C TYR A 683 40.52 -18.76 -7.88
N LYS A 684 39.25 -18.98 -8.28
CA LYS A 684 38.86 -20.12 -9.14
C LYS A 684 39.82 -20.27 -10.32
N ALA A 685 40.31 -21.50 -10.54
CA ALA A 685 41.22 -21.89 -11.61
C ALA A 685 42.58 -21.16 -11.64
N LEU A 686 42.91 -20.38 -10.62
CA LEU A 686 44.15 -19.60 -10.54
C LEU A 686 45.06 -20.09 -9.40
N PRO A 687 46.38 -19.91 -9.52
CA PRO A 687 47.28 -20.08 -8.39
C PRO A 687 46.92 -19.08 -7.29
N LEU A 688 46.76 -19.55 -6.05
CA LEU A 688 46.66 -18.65 -4.90
C LEU A 688 48.03 -17.96 -4.67
N PRO A 689 48.06 -16.62 -4.58
CA PRO A 689 49.26 -15.89 -4.20
C PRO A 689 49.78 -16.39 -2.86
N THR A 690 51.11 -16.36 -2.68
CA THR A 690 51.78 -16.86 -1.47
C THR A 690 51.16 -16.33 -0.18
N ALA A 691 50.84 -15.04 -0.13
CA ALA A 691 50.22 -14.41 1.03
C ALA A 691 48.84 -15.01 1.39
N TYR A 692 48.07 -15.45 0.40
CA TYR A 692 46.71 -15.93 0.59
C TYR A 692 46.61 -17.46 0.76
N ARG A 693 47.70 -18.22 0.57
CA ARG A 693 47.69 -19.68 0.74
C ARG A 693 47.24 -20.15 2.13
N VAL A 694 47.39 -19.31 3.15
CA VAL A 694 46.91 -19.56 4.52
C VAL A 694 45.38 -19.69 4.64
N VAL A 695 44.61 -19.32 3.62
CA VAL A 695 43.16 -19.56 3.61
C VAL A 695 42.82 -21.05 3.41
N ILE A 696 43.70 -21.84 2.77
CA ILE A 696 43.44 -23.26 2.47
C ILE A 696 43.23 -24.09 3.75
N PRO A 697 44.08 -24.02 4.79
CA PRO A 697 43.83 -24.70 6.06
C PRO A 697 42.47 -24.34 6.69
N CYS A 698 42.09 -23.06 6.65
CA CYS A 698 40.78 -22.64 7.13
C CYS A 698 39.64 -23.30 6.34
N LEU A 699 39.76 -23.38 5.01
CA LEU A 699 38.77 -24.07 4.17
C LEU A 699 38.73 -25.57 4.46
N GLN A 700 39.90 -26.22 4.67
CA GLN A 700 39.97 -27.63 5.04
C GLN A 700 39.23 -27.91 6.36
N ASP A 701 39.47 -27.10 7.39
CA ASP A 701 38.82 -27.25 8.69
C ASP A 701 37.30 -27.07 8.59
N LEU A 702 36.86 -26.08 7.82
CA LEU A 702 35.43 -25.85 7.58
C LEU A 702 34.79 -27.00 6.81
N SER A 703 35.47 -27.57 5.82
CA SER A 703 34.99 -28.68 4.98
C SER A 703 34.65 -29.95 5.76
N ILE A 704 35.24 -30.14 6.93
CA ILE A 704 34.99 -31.30 7.82
C ILE A 704 34.26 -30.90 9.12
N GLY A 705 33.81 -29.65 9.20
CA GLY A 705 33.17 -29.09 10.39
C GLY A 705 31.74 -29.59 10.63
N PRO A 706 31.17 -29.25 11.81
CA PRO A 706 29.79 -29.57 12.15
C PRO A 706 28.78 -28.76 11.33
N GLU A 707 29.10 -27.52 10.96
CA GLU A 707 28.22 -26.60 10.23
C GLU A 707 28.14 -26.95 8.74
N LYS A 708 27.07 -27.66 8.32
CA LYS A 708 26.99 -28.28 6.99
C LYS A 708 26.93 -27.30 5.82
N ILE A 709 26.32 -26.14 6.01
CA ILE A 709 26.29 -25.07 5.00
C ILE A 709 27.71 -24.51 4.78
N LEU A 710 28.48 -24.27 5.85
CA LEU A 710 29.87 -23.84 5.71
C LEU A 710 30.76 -24.94 5.15
N ALA A 711 30.51 -26.20 5.54
CA ALA A 711 31.26 -27.35 5.05
C ALA A 711 31.13 -27.51 3.54
N TRP A 712 29.91 -27.53 2.99
CA TRP A 712 29.74 -27.68 1.55
C TRP A 712 30.30 -26.49 0.77
N ASN A 713 30.28 -25.29 1.38
CA ASN A 713 30.74 -24.07 0.72
C ASN A 713 32.26 -24.10 0.63
N SER A 714 32.90 -24.60 1.68
CA SER A 714 34.36 -24.74 1.75
C SER A 714 34.85 -25.87 0.85
N VAL A 715 34.14 -27.01 0.80
CA VAL A 715 34.49 -28.10 -0.14
C VAL A 715 34.36 -27.63 -1.59
N GLY A 716 33.25 -26.97 -1.96
CA GLY A 716 33.08 -26.42 -3.30
C GLY A 716 34.16 -25.38 -3.64
N THR A 717 34.55 -24.55 -2.66
CA THR A 717 35.63 -23.57 -2.83
C THR A 717 37.01 -24.23 -3.02
N LEU A 718 37.30 -25.30 -2.27
CA LEU A 718 38.49 -26.12 -2.51
C LEU A 718 38.45 -26.77 -3.90
N GLY A 719 37.27 -27.15 -4.40
CA GLY A 719 37.05 -27.57 -5.79
C GLY A 719 37.46 -26.50 -6.79
N TYR A 720 37.03 -25.25 -6.60
CA TYR A 720 37.42 -24.14 -7.47
C TYR A 720 38.93 -23.88 -7.48
N LEU A 721 39.58 -23.99 -6.33
CA LEU A 721 41.04 -23.86 -6.21
C LEU A 721 41.78 -25.06 -6.80
N ALA A 722 41.22 -26.26 -6.66
CA ALA A 722 41.79 -27.52 -7.17
C ALA A 722 41.76 -27.64 -8.69
N ILE A 723 41.05 -26.76 -9.40
CA ILE A 723 41.16 -26.67 -10.86
C ILE A 723 42.61 -26.39 -11.25
N ASN A 724 43.33 -25.55 -10.48
CA ASN A 724 44.72 -25.25 -10.72
C ASN A 724 45.65 -26.18 -9.92
N GLU A 725 46.50 -26.92 -10.62
CA GLU A 725 47.42 -27.91 -10.04
C GLU A 725 48.37 -27.32 -8.99
N SER A 726 48.78 -26.05 -9.15
CA SER A 726 49.74 -25.40 -8.23
C SER A 726 49.24 -25.23 -6.78
N ASN A 727 47.92 -25.32 -6.58
CA ASN A 727 47.28 -25.25 -5.27
C ASN A 727 47.25 -26.62 -4.57
N HIS A 728 47.49 -27.72 -5.29
CA HIS A 728 47.27 -29.09 -4.77
C HIS A 728 48.19 -29.41 -3.61
N VAL A 729 49.43 -28.92 -3.65
CA VAL A 729 50.43 -29.11 -2.59
C VAL A 729 49.92 -28.65 -1.22
N ASP A 730 49.06 -27.63 -1.18
CA ASP A 730 48.46 -27.14 0.07
C ASP A 730 47.12 -27.81 0.35
N ILE A 731 46.31 -28.05 -0.68
CA ILE A 731 44.98 -28.69 -0.55
C ILE A 731 45.06 -30.12 0.00
N ILE A 732 46.10 -30.89 -0.36
CA ILE A 732 46.21 -32.31 0.04
C ILE A 732 47.04 -32.52 1.32
N LYS A 733 47.59 -31.46 1.92
CA LYS A 733 48.36 -31.53 3.17
C LYS A 733 47.53 -32.10 4.33
N ASN A 734 48.23 -32.54 5.38
CA ASN A 734 47.63 -32.95 6.66
C ASN A 734 46.60 -34.10 6.53
N ASP A 735 46.84 -35.03 5.61
CA ASP A 735 45.95 -36.16 5.30
C ASP A 735 44.50 -35.72 5.05
N PHE A 736 44.33 -34.62 4.33
CA PHE A 736 43.00 -34.03 4.12
C PHE A 736 42.06 -34.93 3.29
N ILE A 737 42.58 -35.63 2.27
CA ILE A 737 41.76 -36.47 1.37
C ILE A 737 40.99 -37.57 2.13
N PRO A 738 41.63 -38.40 2.99
CA PRO A 738 40.89 -39.33 3.84
C PRO A 738 39.82 -38.67 4.71
N LYS A 739 40.12 -37.48 5.27
CA LYS A 739 39.20 -36.77 6.18
C LYS A 739 37.94 -36.27 5.46
N VAL A 740 38.11 -35.62 4.31
CA VAL A 740 36.98 -35.05 3.57
C VAL A 740 36.09 -36.11 2.91
N ILE A 741 36.63 -37.29 2.58
CA ILE A 741 35.86 -38.42 2.05
C ILE A 741 34.75 -38.87 3.00
N ASN A 742 34.90 -38.68 4.32
CA ASN A 742 33.84 -39.00 5.29
C ASN A 742 32.54 -38.22 5.04
N ASN A 743 32.60 -37.09 4.35
CA ASN A 743 31.41 -36.33 3.93
C ASN A 743 30.48 -37.15 3.01
N LEU A 744 31.00 -38.14 2.29
CA LEU A 744 30.20 -39.03 1.44
C LEU A 744 29.25 -39.94 2.23
N ASN A 745 29.45 -40.07 3.55
CA ASN A 745 28.57 -40.81 4.45
C ASN A 745 27.53 -39.91 5.14
N ASN A 746 27.51 -38.61 4.82
CA ASN A 746 26.54 -37.68 5.37
C ASN A 746 25.14 -37.87 4.75
N LYS A 747 24.13 -37.21 5.31
CA LYS A 747 22.77 -37.14 4.77
C LYS A 747 22.51 -35.88 3.94
N VAL A 748 23.37 -34.86 4.07
CA VAL A 748 23.20 -33.58 3.34
C VAL A 748 23.71 -33.74 1.91
N GLU A 749 22.79 -33.75 0.95
CA GLU A 749 23.03 -34.02 -0.47
C GLU A 749 24.05 -33.05 -1.07
N GLY A 750 23.90 -31.75 -0.79
CA GLY A 750 24.85 -30.74 -1.27
C GLY A 750 26.28 -31.00 -0.81
N LEU A 751 26.47 -31.49 0.43
CA LEU A 751 27.80 -31.80 0.95
C LEU A 751 28.41 -33.03 0.25
N ILE A 752 27.58 -34.04 -0.02
CA ILE A 752 27.98 -35.22 -0.79
C ILE A 752 28.36 -34.80 -2.21
N HIS A 753 27.49 -34.06 -2.90
CA HIS A 753 27.69 -33.55 -4.25
C HIS A 753 29.00 -32.76 -4.37
N TYR A 754 29.22 -31.76 -3.51
CA TYR A 754 30.44 -30.96 -3.57
C TYR A 754 31.70 -31.78 -3.24
N THR A 755 31.59 -32.80 -2.39
CA THR A 755 32.71 -33.71 -2.11
C THR A 755 33.03 -34.57 -3.34
N LEU A 756 32.02 -35.09 -4.04
CA LEU A 756 32.21 -35.86 -5.27
C LEU A 756 32.86 -35.02 -6.37
N THR A 757 32.37 -33.79 -6.58
CA THR A 757 32.92 -32.89 -7.60
C THR A 757 34.35 -32.46 -7.24
N PHE A 758 34.64 -32.17 -5.98
CA PHE A 758 36.01 -31.89 -5.52
C PHE A 758 36.99 -33.04 -5.81
N LEU A 759 36.60 -34.28 -5.49
CA LEU A 759 37.42 -35.47 -5.75
C LEU A 759 37.60 -35.72 -7.26
N LEU A 760 36.57 -35.44 -8.06
CA LEU A 760 36.65 -35.52 -9.52
C LEU A 760 37.64 -34.48 -10.07
N THR A 761 37.57 -33.23 -9.61
CA THR A 761 38.50 -32.16 -10.03
C THR A 761 39.95 -32.53 -9.72
N LEU A 762 40.24 -33.01 -8.51
CA LEU A 762 41.60 -33.46 -8.17
C LEU A 762 42.06 -34.65 -9.03
N SER A 763 41.13 -35.54 -9.39
CA SER A 763 41.44 -36.70 -10.25
C SER A 763 41.69 -36.31 -11.71
N LYS A 764 41.04 -35.24 -12.19
CA LYS A 764 41.23 -34.70 -13.55
C LYS A 764 42.48 -33.84 -13.67
N ASN A 765 42.63 -32.87 -12.77
CA ASN A 765 43.59 -31.78 -12.92
C ASN A 765 44.84 -31.93 -12.04
N GLY A 766 44.95 -33.02 -11.28
CA GLY A 766 46.08 -33.22 -10.36
C GLY A 766 47.28 -33.91 -10.95
N THR A 767 48.44 -33.71 -10.32
CA THR A 767 49.68 -34.46 -10.60
C THR A 767 49.43 -35.97 -10.53
N SER A 768 50.35 -36.78 -11.08
CA SER A 768 50.31 -38.24 -10.89
C SER A 768 50.25 -38.64 -9.40
N ALA A 769 50.93 -37.90 -8.52
CA ALA A 769 50.87 -38.13 -7.08
C ALA A 769 49.48 -37.83 -6.50
N THR A 770 48.88 -36.69 -6.86
CA THR A 770 47.53 -36.30 -6.44
C THR A 770 46.49 -37.34 -6.90
N ARG A 771 46.54 -37.74 -8.18
CA ARG A 771 45.61 -38.73 -8.74
C ARG A 771 45.73 -40.08 -8.06
N THR A 772 46.95 -40.57 -7.82
CA THR A 772 47.18 -41.82 -7.08
C THR A 772 46.67 -41.71 -5.64
N LEU A 773 46.87 -40.58 -4.98
CA LEU A 773 46.37 -40.36 -3.62
C LEU A 773 44.84 -40.41 -3.57
N VAL A 774 44.14 -39.75 -4.50
CA VAL A 774 42.68 -39.81 -4.59
C VAL A 774 42.22 -41.24 -4.88
N LYS A 775 42.77 -41.89 -5.92
CA LYS A 775 42.41 -43.27 -6.30
C LYS A 775 42.61 -44.28 -5.17
N LYS A 776 43.66 -44.11 -4.35
CA LYS A 776 43.94 -44.97 -3.19
C LYS A 776 42.90 -44.83 -2.07
N ASN A 777 42.35 -43.63 -1.86
CA ASN A 777 41.48 -43.35 -0.71
C ASN A 777 39.98 -43.40 -1.04
N VAL A 778 39.58 -43.23 -2.30
CA VAL A 778 38.16 -43.19 -2.67
C VAL A 778 37.50 -44.57 -2.49
N PRO A 779 36.43 -44.68 -1.68
CA PRO A 779 35.75 -45.95 -1.44
C PRO A 779 34.83 -46.32 -2.61
N LEU A 780 35.35 -47.09 -3.58
CA LEU A 780 34.62 -47.51 -4.79
C LEU A 780 33.22 -48.10 -4.51
N PRO A 781 32.99 -48.95 -3.47
CA PRO A 781 31.65 -49.45 -3.16
C PRO A 781 30.66 -48.32 -2.81
N ARG A 782 31.10 -47.31 -2.07
CA ARG A 782 30.27 -46.17 -1.70
C ARG A 782 29.97 -45.28 -2.91
N ILE A 783 30.95 -45.03 -3.78
CA ILE A 783 30.72 -44.27 -5.02
C ILE A 783 29.71 -44.99 -5.93
N LYS A 784 29.82 -46.31 -6.07
CA LYS A 784 28.82 -47.12 -6.80
C LYS A 784 27.43 -46.98 -6.19
N ALA A 785 27.30 -47.03 -4.87
CA ALA A 785 26.00 -46.83 -4.22
C ALA A 785 25.43 -45.41 -4.46
N LEU A 786 26.28 -44.37 -4.46
CA LEU A 786 25.88 -43.00 -4.76
C LEU A 786 25.54 -42.78 -6.24
N SER A 787 26.01 -43.63 -7.15
CA SER A 787 25.73 -43.53 -8.60
C SER A 787 24.29 -43.86 -8.99
N THR A 788 23.47 -44.30 -8.02
CA THR A 788 22.02 -44.54 -8.14
C THR A 788 21.25 -43.79 -7.05
N HIS A 789 21.79 -42.68 -6.54
CA HIS A 789 21.16 -41.87 -5.50
C HIS A 789 19.92 -41.14 -6.04
N PRO A 790 18.85 -40.91 -5.24
CA PRO A 790 17.65 -40.20 -5.70
C PRO A 790 17.90 -38.74 -6.11
N ASP A 791 18.82 -38.05 -5.43
CA ASP A 791 19.26 -36.70 -5.80
C ASP A 791 20.13 -36.74 -7.07
N GLU A 792 19.69 -36.02 -8.10
CA GLU A 792 20.30 -36.00 -9.42
C GLU A 792 21.74 -35.47 -9.41
N ASN A 793 22.02 -34.43 -8.60
CA ASN A 793 23.35 -33.84 -8.50
C ASN A 793 24.35 -34.81 -7.88
N VAL A 794 23.93 -35.56 -6.85
CA VAL A 794 24.75 -36.62 -6.24
C VAL A 794 24.96 -37.76 -7.23
N MET A 795 23.90 -38.24 -7.88
CA MET A 795 23.95 -39.34 -8.83
C MET A 795 24.92 -39.07 -9.98
N THR A 796 24.74 -37.95 -10.68
CA THR A 796 25.55 -37.54 -11.84
C THR A 796 27.01 -37.32 -11.46
N SER A 797 27.27 -36.70 -10.31
CA SER A 797 28.64 -36.48 -9.81
C SER A 797 29.34 -37.78 -9.44
N ALA A 798 28.61 -38.73 -8.84
CA ALA A 798 29.14 -40.05 -8.50
C ALA A 798 29.44 -40.88 -9.76
N GLN A 799 28.57 -40.85 -10.76
CA GLN A 799 28.78 -41.51 -12.06
C GLN A 799 30.00 -40.94 -12.80
N SER A 800 30.17 -39.61 -12.76
CA SER A 800 31.31 -38.93 -13.37
C SER A 800 32.62 -39.32 -12.68
N LEU A 801 32.66 -39.33 -11.34
CA LEU A 801 33.82 -39.78 -10.58
C LEU A 801 34.13 -41.25 -10.81
N LEU A 802 33.11 -42.11 -10.83
CA LEU A 802 33.29 -43.54 -11.06
C LEU A 802 33.86 -43.84 -12.45
N THR A 803 33.40 -43.10 -13.47
CA THR A 803 33.90 -43.23 -14.85
C THR A 803 35.35 -42.82 -14.95
N HIS A 804 35.75 -41.74 -14.26
CA HIS A 804 37.12 -41.23 -14.29
C HIS A 804 38.13 -42.08 -13.48
N LEU A 805 37.67 -42.83 -12.48
CA LEU A 805 38.53 -43.65 -11.63
C LEU A 805 38.81 -45.06 -12.19
N LYS A 806 37.96 -45.55 -13.10
CA LYS A 806 38.16 -46.79 -13.86
C LYS A 806 39.37 -46.61 -14.78
#